data_AF-A0A836U0S3-F1
#
_entry.id   AF-A0A836U0S3-F1
#
_cell.length_a   1.000
_cell.length_b   1.000
_cell.length_c   1.000
_cell.angle_alpha   90.00
_cell.angle_beta   90.00
_cell.angle_gamma   90.00
#
_symmetry.space_group_name_H-M   'P 1'
#
loop_
_entity.id
_entity.type
_entity.pdbx_description
1 polymer ?
#
loop_
_entity_poly.entity_id
_entity_poly.type
_entity_poly.pdbx_seq_one_letter_code
_entity_poly.pdbx_strand_id
1 'polypeptide(L)'
;MTPRDQLDPEALTALRRDLEDNIEGDVRFERFFRGMHSTDASVYQIIPLGVVAPRSRDDVVRVVELCSKHGASITARGGGTSQAGQAIGPGLQLDFSRHMNRLLDIDIEGRTVRVEPGMVLDELNARLKPHGLQLPLDLSTSSRATIGGMIANNSAGTRSIVYGKTIDYVEELEVVLADATSVMMQVLDEDARHEKSKRDDLEGTCYRLVQKLATKHQDEIRRRYPKIQRRVGGYNLDEFTPSDKPLNLCRIMVGSEGTLGLTVAAKLRLVPLPEHRIVCCVQFTDVLEAMAATPVILQHEPSAIELVDRFILDSTQGRIEFEPLRAFIQGDPGAVLLVEFFDNDPARIDHLAADLEQRGLGHYVYRAIEAKDQARIWALRKAALGLTMSQMGDAKSISFVEDAAVAPEHLHDYIARFQQILARHEIPSGFYAHASVGLLHVRPVVDMKTADGIEKFSLIAHEVADLVLEYGGALSGEHGDGLVRAPFQEKMFGPILYEAFCQLKNGFDPAGLLNPGKIVHAPPLTANLRFGTDYQTNEPKTAFDFSDFGSMAQAAEQCSGVGACRKTLTGAMCPSYMATRDESASTRGRASALRQALSGQFGPEGLDDDELLPILDLCLECKACKRECPTGVDMARLKSEFLHQRHQRHGTTLSAKLLARIDRSAAWGQRLAPLSNWIADSSAARFFNEQFLGLDRRRPLPTFARRSFLNEWSKTTTAGDVALFADTFSNYFEPDHLAAAARLAQRLGAQVQLAPRVCCGRPLISKGLLDEAAQKAEATTRALAPLAERGTPILFCEPS
;
A
#
# COMPACT_ATOMS: atom_id res chain seq x y z
N MET A 1 16.99 -14.19 -15.62
CA MET A 1 17.14 -12.87 -16.26
C MET A 1 17.33 -13.09 -17.74
N THR A 2 16.71 -12.27 -18.59
CA THR A 2 16.97 -12.35 -20.04
C THR A 2 18.36 -11.73 -20.33
N PRO A 3 19.04 -12.11 -21.43
CA PRO A 3 20.34 -11.52 -21.79
C PRO A 3 20.32 -9.98 -21.93
N ARG A 4 19.14 -9.40 -22.14
CA ARG A 4 18.88 -7.96 -22.29
C ARG A 4 18.97 -7.16 -20.99
N ASP A 5 18.77 -7.82 -19.85
CA ASP A 5 18.72 -7.15 -18.53
C ASP A 5 20.07 -7.17 -17.80
N GLN A 6 21.14 -7.57 -18.51
CA GLN A 6 22.53 -7.53 -18.05
C GLN A 6 23.32 -6.59 -18.98
N LEU A 7 22.88 -5.32 -19.04
CA LEU A 7 23.66 -4.30 -19.73
C LEU A 7 25.03 -4.19 -19.08
N ASP A 8 26.07 -4.13 -19.90
CA ASP A 8 27.39 -3.79 -19.41
C ASP A 8 27.42 -2.35 -18.86
N PRO A 9 28.43 -1.98 -18.06
CA PRO A 9 28.49 -0.66 -17.44
C PRO A 9 28.51 0.52 -18.44
N GLU A 10 29.06 0.32 -19.64
CA GLU A 10 29.11 1.37 -20.67
C GLU A 10 27.73 1.60 -21.28
N ALA A 11 27.02 0.53 -21.65
CA ALA A 11 25.66 0.57 -22.16
C ALA A 11 24.68 1.15 -21.13
N LEU A 12 24.82 0.79 -19.84
CA LEU A 12 24.01 1.36 -18.77
C LEU A 12 24.25 2.86 -18.61
N THR A 13 25.50 3.31 -18.70
CA THR A 13 25.86 4.73 -18.63
C THR A 13 25.31 5.49 -19.85
N ALA A 14 25.37 4.90 -21.04
CA ALA A 14 24.81 5.48 -22.25
C ALA A 14 23.27 5.59 -22.19
N LEU A 15 22.58 4.54 -21.73
CA LEU A 15 21.14 4.56 -21.51
C LEU A 15 20.74 5.65 -20.52
N ARG A 16 21.43 5.73 -19.38
CA ARG A 16 21.18 6.76 -18.36
C ARG A 16 21.29 8.16 -18.96
N ARG A 17 22.39 8.45 -19.66
CA ARG A 17 22.63 9.76 -20.29
C ARG A 17 21.56 10.08 -21.33
N ASP A 18 21.25 9.14 -22.22
CA ASP A 18 20.23 9.34 -23.24
C ASP A 18 18.86 9.64 -22.60
N LEU A 19 18.50 8.98 -21.49
CA LEU A 19 17.28 9.28 -20.75
C LEU A 19 17.31 10.67 -20.11
N GLU A 20 18.39 11.02 -19.40
CA GLU A 20 18.56 12.34 -18.76
C GLU A 20 18.51 13.50 -19.78
N ASP A 21 19.02 13.28 -21.00
CA ASP A 21 19.07 14.28 -22.07
C ASP A 21 17.74 14.42 -22.85
N ASN A 22 16.85 13.42 -22.81
CA ASN A 22 15.69 13.34 -23.72
C ASN A 22 14.32 13.18 -23.04
N ILE A 23 14.26 13.08 -21.71
CA ILE A 23 13.01 12.88 -20.95
C ILE A 23 12.76 14.10 -20.06
N GLU A 24 11.52 14.62 -20.04
CA GLU A 24 11.13 15.73 -19.16
C GLU A 24 10.86 15.28 -17.71
N GLY A 25 10.45 14.03 -17.57
CA GLY A 25 10.24 13.35 -16.29
C GLY A 25 11.52 13.14 -15.47
N ASP A 26 11.34 12.59 -14.26
CA ASP A 26 12.50 12.33 -13.39
C ASP A 26 13.20 11.05 -13.82
N VAL A 27 14.54 11.09 -13.94
CA VAL A 27 15.38 9.93 -14.28
C VAL A 27 16.33 9.64 -13.12
N ARG A 28 16.25 8.44 -12.53
CA ARG A 28 16.97 8.09 -11.29
C ARG A 28 17.63 6.72 -11.38
N PHE A 29 18.92 6.67 -11.02
CA PHE A 29 19.77 5.46 -11.12
C PHE A 29 20.51 5.13 -9.81
N GLU A 30 20.27 5.89 -8.75
CA GLU A 30 20.89 5.71 -7.44
C GLU A 30 20.51 4.36 -6.81
N ARG A 31 21.45 3.75 -6.07
CA ARG A 31 21.33 2.35 -5.60
C ARG A 31 20.11 2.18 -4.70
N PHE A 32 19.98 3.03 -3.67
CA PHE A 32 18.83 2.97 -2.78
C PHE A 32 17.53 3.33 -3.49
N PHE A 33 17.56 4.23 -4.48
CA PHE A 33 16.35 4.58 -5.22
C PHE A 33 15.81 3.41 -6.05
N ARG A 34 16.70 2.68 -6.73
CA ARG A 34 16.39 1.43 -7.43
C ARG A 34 15.91 0.37 -6.43
N GLY A 35 16.58 0.24 -5.28
CA GLY A 35 16.19 -0.65 -4.21
C GLY A 35 14.77 -0.38 -3.67
N MET A 36 14.37 0.88 -3.53
CA MET A 36 13.02 1.26 -3.10
C MET A 36 11.93 0.84 -4.09
N HIS A 37 12.26 0.71 -5.39
CA HIS A 37 11.34 0.26 -6.42
C HIS A 37 11.49 -1.23 -6.79
N SER A 38 12.47 -1.92 -6.21
CA SER A 38 12.75 -3.35 -6.43
C SER A 38 11.72 -4.30 -5.84
N THR A 39 10.81 -3.78 -5.01
CA THR A 39 9.77 -4.54 -4.32
C THR A 39 8.39 -3.95 -4.53
N ASP A 40 7.37 -4.81 -4.58
CA ASP A 40 5.97 -4.48 -4.33
C ASP A 40 5.49 -5.17 -3.04
N ALA A 41 4.21 -5.51 -2.91
CA ALA A 41 3.67 -6.21 -1.74
C ALA A 41 3.76 -7.75 -1.84
N SER A 42 4.41 -8.28 -2.89
CA SER A 42 4.68 -9.72 -3.06
C SER A 42 5.90 -10.19 -2.26
N VAL A 43 6.19 -11.50 -2.33
CA VAL A 43 7.39 -12.11 -1.73
C VAL A 43 8.68 -11.88 -2.52
N TYR A 44 8.62 -11.21 -3.68
CA TYR A 44 9.75 -11.07 -4.59
C TYR A 44 10.52 -9.75 -4.42
N GLN A 45 11.74 -9.75 -4.95
CA GLN A 45 12.59 -8.57 -5.12
C GLN A 45 13.38 -8.68 -6.43
N ILE A 46 13.27 -7.66 -7.30
CA ILE A 46 14.04 -7.55 -8.53
C ILE A 46 14.52 -6.11 -8.67
N ILE A 47 15.84 -5.90 -8.65
CA ILE A 47 16.42 -4.55 -8.72
C ILE A 47 16.39 -4.07 -10.18
N PRO A 48 15.71 -2.95 -10.49
CA PRO A 48 15.68 -2.40 -11.85
C PRO A 48 17.04 -1.79 -12.22
N LEU A 49 17.30 -1.55 -13.51
CA LEU A 49 18.46 -0.78 -13.99
C LEU A 49 18.40 0.68 -13.51
N GLY A 50 17.21 1.27 -13.57
CA GLY A 50 16.91 2.64 -13.21
C GLY A 50 15.40 2.86 -13.17
N VAL A 51 14.97 4.04 -12.72
CA VAL A 51 13.55 4.39 -12.59
C VAL A 51 13.31 5.72 -13.32
N VAL A 52 12.27 5.76 -14.15
CA VAL A 52 11.77 6.97 -14.81
C VAL A 52 10.35 7.25 -14.33
N ALA A 53 10.10 8.49 -13.91
CA ALA A 53 8.75 8.98 -13.65
C ALA A 53 8.36 9.95 -14.78
N PRO A 54 7.65 9.47 -15.83
CA PRO A 54 7.33 10.29 -17.00
C PRO A 54 6.31 11.37 -16.65
N ARG A 55 6.34 12.50 -17.35
CA ARG A 55 5.36 13.60 -17.22
C ARG A 55 4.29 13.58 -18.31
N SER A 56 4.55 12.91 -19.42
CA SER A 56 3.70 12.95 -20.60
C SER A 56 3.71 11.62 -21.36
N ARG A 57 2.77 11.46 -22.31
CA ARG A 57 2.82 10.38 -23.29
C ARG A 57 4.13 10.40 -24.09
N ASP A 58 4.62 11.58 -24.45
CA ASP A 58 5.80 11.70 -25.32
C ASP A 58 7.07 11.22 -24.58
N ASP A 59 7.16 11.44 -23.27
CA ASP A 59 8.18 10.79 -22.43
C ASP A 59 8.10 9.27 -22.52
N VAL A 60 6.89 8.69 -22.45
CA VAL A 60 6.69 7.23 -22.52
C VAL A 60 7.13 6.68 -23.87
N VAL A 61 6.73 7.33 -24.98
CA VAL A 61 7.17 6.99 -26.34
C VAL A 61 8.70 7.01 -26.41
N ARG A 62 9.32 8.08 -25.92
CA ARG A 62 10.77 8.25 -25.96
C ARG A 62 11.51 7.21 -25.11
N VAL A 63 10.96 6.85 -23.95
CA VAL A 63 11.50 5.74 -23.13
C VAL A 63 11.47 4.43 -23.91
N VAL A 64 10.36 4.10 -24.59
CA VAL A 64 10.25 2.87 -25.40
C VAL A 64 11.31 2.85 -26.51
N GLU A 65 11.49 3.96 -27.23
CA GLU A 65 12.52 4.08 -28.26
C GLU A 65 13.94 3.84 -27.70
N LEU A 66 14.28 4.51 -26.59
CA LEU A 66 15.61 4.44 -25.98
C LEU A 66 15.88 3.07 -25.38
N CYS A 67 14.91 2.49 -24.66
CA CYS A 67 15.02 1.14 -24.13
C CYS A 67 15.16 0.09 -25.25
N SER A 68 14.42 0.24 -26.35
CA SER A 68 14.57 -0.62 -27.53
C SER A 68 15.97 -0.50 -28.15
N LYS A 69 16.47 0.73 -28.33
CA LYS A 69 17.83 1.04 -28.84
C LYS A 69 18.92 0.40 -27.98
N HIS A 70 18.80 0.49 -26.66
CA HIS A 70 19.81 -0.01 -25.71
C HIS A 70 19.59 -1.47 -25.29
N GLY A 71 18.47 -2.08 -25.72
CA GLY A 71 18.14 -3.45 -25.35
C GLY A 71 17.71 -3.63 -23.89
N ALA A 72 17.23 -2.58 -23.20
CA ALA A 72 16.73 -2.66 -21.83
C ALA A 72 15.23 -2.96 -21.81
N SER A 73 14.77 -3.96 -21.06
CA SER A 73 13.32 -4.17 -20.86
C SER A 73 12.67 -3.03 -20.06
N ILE A 74 11.34 -2.93 -20.11
CA ILE A 74 10.54 -1.94 -19.40
C ILE A 74 9.54 -2.64 -18.49
N THR A 75 9.45 -2.23 -17.23
CA THR A 75 8.36 -2.61 -16.33
C THR A 75 7.58 -1.38 -15.90
N ALA A 76 6.31 -1.31 -16.33
CA ALA A 76 5.39 -0.27 -15.88
C ALA A 76 5.03 -0.43 -14.40
N ARG A 77 4.89 0.70 -13.70
CA ARG A 77 4.53 0.73 -12.29
C ARG A 77 3.52 1.85 -11.99
N GLY A 78 2.48 1.48 -11.26
CA GLY A 78 1.56 2.39 -10.58
C GLY A 78 1.97 2.61 -9.13
N GLY A 79 1.03 2.44 -8.19
CA GLY A 79 1.32 2.55 -6.74
C GLY A 79 2.27 1.46 -6.17
N GLY A 80 2.63 0.44 -6.96
CA GLY A 80 3.45 -0.68 -6.51
C GLY A 80 2.78 -1.51 -5.42
N THR A 81 1.47 -1.74 -5.54
CA THR A 81 0.63 -2.43 -4.54
C THR A 81 0.36 -3.89 -4.89
N SER A 82 0.91 -4.39 -5.99
CA SER A 82 0.73 -5.79 -6.41
C SER A 82 1.21 -6.75 -5.32
N GLN A 83 0.48 -7.85 -5.18
CA GLN A 83 0.82 -8.96 -4.28
C GLN A 83 1.46 -10.15 -5.02
N ALA A 84 1.59 -10.07 -6.35
CA ALA A 84 2.05 -11.17 -7.17
C ALA A 84 3.36 -10.91 -7.94
N GLY A 85 3.95 -9.71 -7.87
CA GLY A 85 5.28 -9.41 -8.43
C GLY A 85 5.29 -8.86 -9.87
N GLN A 86 4.14 -8.51 -10.44
CA GLN A 86 4.07 -7.93 -11.79
C GLN A 86 4.50 -6.47 -11.87
N ALA A 87 4.60 -5.76 -10.74
CA ALA A 87 5.00 -4.34 -10.69
C ALA A 87 6.52 -4.12 -10.50
N ILE A 88 7.32 -5.19 -10.64
CA ILE A 88 8.78 -5.20 -10.49
C ILE A 88 9.45 -5.97 -11.64
N GLY A 89 10.64 -5.53 -12.02
CA GLY A 89 11.38 -6.13 -13.13
C GLY A 89 12.81 -5.62 -13.21
N PRO A 90 13.67 -6.33 -13.96
CA PRO A 90 15.12 -6.10 -13.95
C PRO A 90 15.57 -4.94 -14.86
N GLY A 91 14.78 -4.58 -15.88
CA GLY A 91 15.06 -3.48 -16.80
C GLY A 91 14.78 -2.09 -16.22
N LEU A 92 14.40 -1.15 -17.08
CA LEU A 92 13.98 0.19 -16.67
C LEU A 92 12.56 0.15 -16.09
N GLN A 93 12.36 0.77 -14.94
CA GLN A 93 11.04 0.85 -14.33
C GLN A 93 10.39 2.19 -14.62
N LEU A 94 9.14 2.18 -15.08
CA LEU A 94 8.40 3.38 -15.47
C LEU A 94 7.28 3.66 -14.46
N ASP A 95 7.48 4.61 -13.55
CA ASP A 95 6.53 4.96 -12.48
C ASP A 95 5.58 6.10 -12.89
N PHE A 96 4.35 5.73 -13.27
CA PHE A 96 3.30 6.67 -13.69
C PHE A 96 2.67 7.46 -12.54
N SER A 97 2.82 7.00 -11.30
CA SER A 97 2.03 7.50 -10.17
C SER A 97 2.44 8.89 -9.67
N ARG A 98 3.67 9.32 -10.00
CA ARG A 98 4.21 10.61 -9.53
C ARG A 98 3.65 11.80 -10.30
N HIS A 99 3.73 11.77 -11.63
CA HIS A 99 3.39 12.94 -12.48
C HIS A 99 2.21 12.71 -13.42
N MET A 100 2.02 11.50 -13.97
CA MET A 100 0.90 11.19 -14.88
C MET A 100 -0.36 10.76 -14.13
N ASN A 101 -0.91 11.65 -13.29
CA ASN A 101 -2.05 11.39 -12.41
C ASN A 101 -3.18 12.42 -12.56
N ARG A 102 -3.35 13.00 -13.75
CA ARG A 102 -4.38 14.01 -14.04
C ARG A 102 -5.72 13.39 -14.43
N LEU A 103 -6.79 14.11 -14.07
CA LEU A 103 -8.11 13.93 -14.66
C LEU A 103 -8.10 14.79 -15.94
N LEU A 104 -8.28 14.15 -17.09
CA LEU A 104 -8.17 14.80 -18.40
C LEU A 104 -9.50 15.36 -18.87
N ASP A 105 -10.59 14.61 -18.66
CA ASP A 105 -11.94 15.00 -19.05
C ASP A 105 -13.00 14.32 -18.17
N ILE A 106 -14.16 14.94 -18.00
CA ILE A 106 -15.32 14.39 -17.28
C ILE A 106 -16.62 14.77 -18.00
N ASP A 107 -17.38 13.76 -18.41
CA ASP A 107 -18.71 13.91 -18.98
C ASP A 107 -19.74 13.39 -17.97
N ILE A 108 -20.43 14.30 -17.31
CA ILE A 108 -21.43 14.00 -16.28
C ILE A 108 -22.69 13.38 -16.91
N GLU A 109 -23.11 13.89 -18.08
CA GLU A 109 -24.33 13.45 -18.75
C GLU A 109 -24.13 12.07 -19.39
N GLY A 110 -23.03 11.90 -20.13
CA GLY A 110 -22.61 10.61 -20.70
C GLY A 110 -22.04 9.64 -19.67
N ARG A 111 -21.82 10.08 -18.42
CA ARG A 111 -21.25 9.30 -17.31
C ARG A 111 -19.93 8.64 -17.69
N THR A 112 -18.99 9.42 -18.23
CA THR A 112 -17.65 8.95 -18.53
C THR A 112 -16.58 9.87 -17.95
N VAL A 113 -15.39 9.34 -17.74
CA VAL A 113 -14.21 10.10 -17.32
C VAL A 113 -12.99 9.66 -18.11
N ARG A 114 -12.13 10.59 -18.50
CA ARG A 114 -10.82 10.30 -19.07
C ARG A 114 -9.72 10.67 -18.07
N VAL A 115 -8.80 9.76 -17.81
CA VAL A 115 -7.74 9.92 -16.80
C VAL A 115 -6.40 9.40 -17.29
N GLU A 116 -5.33 9.91 -16.72
CA GLU A 116 -3.98 9.35 -16.85
C GLU A 116 -3.82 8.09 -15.96
N PRO A 117 -2.93 7.15 -16.31
CA PRO A 117 -2.78 5.85 -15.66
C PRO A 117 -2.36 5.93 -14.18
N GLY A 118 -1.67 7.01 -13.77
CA GLY A 118 -1.25 7.23 -12.40
C GLY A 118 -2.34 7.78 -11.48
N MET A 119 -3.54 8.09 -11.99
CA MET A 119 -4.68 8.54 -11.18
C MET A 119 -5.02 7.50 -10.12
N VAL A 120 -5.15 7.91 -8.86
CA VAL A 120 -5.53 7.02 -7.75
C VAL A 120 -7.05 6.91 -7.66
N LEU A 121 -7.57 5.70 -7.44
CA LEU A 121 -9.01 5.43 -7.42
C LEU A 121 -9.79 6.30 -6.43
N ASP A 122 -9.34 6.38 -5.16
CA ASP A 122 -10.02 7.22 -4.16
C ASP A 122 -9.91 8.72 -4.51
N GLU A 123 -8.81 9.17 -5.12
CA GLU A 123 -8.64 10.55 -5.57
C GLU A 123 -9.60 10.88 -6.71
N LEU A 124 -9.81 9.95 -7.64
CA LEU A 124 -10.81 10.05 -8.70
C LEU A 124 -12.22 10.10 -8.10
N ASN A 125 -12.60 9.11 -7.29
CA ASN A 125 -13.93 9.03 -6.71
C ASN A 125 -14.26 10.22 -5.79
N ALA A 126 -13.28 10.80 -5.10
CA ALA A 126 -13.47 12.05 -4.36
C ALA A 126 -13.88 13.23 -5.25
N ARG A 127 -13.40 13.29 -6.50
CA ARG A 127 -13.77 14.31 -7.50
C ARG A 127 -15.11 14.01 -8.16
N LEU A 128 -15.49 12.73 -8.28
CA LEU A 128 -16.76 12.32 -8.89
C LEU A 128 -17.96 12.43 -7.92
N LYS A 129 -17.72 12.24 -6.62
CA LYS A 129 -18.76 12.22 -5.58
C LYS A 129 -19.66 13.46 -5.57
N PRO A 130 -19.18 14.71 -5.74
CA PRO A 130 -20.04 15.90 -5.83
C PRO A 130 -21.06 15.86 -6.98
N HIS A 131 -20.81 15.04 -8.01
CA HIS A 131 -21.69 14.87 -9.17
C HIS A 131 -22.62 13.65 -9.04
N GLY A 132 -22.64 12.99 -7.87
CA GLY A 132 -23.45 11.78 -7.66
C GLY A 132 -22.95 10.55 -8.42
N LEU A 133 -21.71 10.57 -8.92
CA LEU A 133 -21.10 9.52 -9.73
C LEU A 133 -19.92 8.86 -9.03
N GLN A 134 -19.58 7.65 -9.47
CA GLN A 134 -18.40 6.90 -9.04
C GLN A 134 -17.91 5.97 -10.15
N LEU A 135 -16.62 5.63 -10.11
CA LEU A 135 -16.12 4.38 -10.67
C LEU A 135 -16.28 3.29 -9.58
N PRO A 136 -17.18 2.30 -9.75
CA PRO A 136 -17.69 1.49 -8.64
C PRO A 136 -16.81 0.27 -8.34
N LEU A 137 -15.50 0.47 -8.33
CA LEU A 137 -14.49 -0.53 -7.96
C LEU A 137 -14.02 -0.21 -6.54
N ASP A 138 -14.15 -1.17 -5.61
CA ASP A 138 -13.79 -0.96 -4.20
C ASP A 138 -12.68 -1.92 -3.76
N LEU A 139 -11.44 -1.48 -3.90
CA LEU A 139 -10.24 -2.25 -3.61
C LEU A 139 -9.76 -1.98 -2.18
N SER A 140 -9.18 -2.97 -1.51
CA SER A 140 -8.48 -2.77 -0.23
C SER A 140 -7.35 -1.73 -0.31
N THR A 141 -6.82 -1.51 -1.53
CA THR A 141 -5.75 -0.57 -1.85
C THR A 141 -6.23 0.70 -2.57
N SER A 142 -7.53 0.97 -2.67
CA SER A 142 -8.12 2.06 -3.47
C SER A 142 -7.50 3.46 -3.23
N SER A 143 -7.08 3.72 -1.98
CA SER A 143 -6.37 4.95 -1.55
C SER A 143 -4.99 5.21 -2.18
N ARG A 144 -4.47 4.26 -2.98
CA ARG A 144 -3.10 4.28 -3.53
C ARG A 144 -2.94 3.44 -4.81
N ALA A 145 -3.88 2.55 -5.10
CA ALA A 145 -3.97 1.83 -6.37
C ALA A 145 -4.31 2.82 -7.49
N THR A 146 -3.57 2.71 -8.59
CA THR A 146 -3.71 3.60 -9.73
C THR A 146 -4.55 2.95 -10.81
N ILE A 147 -5.29 3.74 -11.58
CA ILE A 147 -6.18 3.26 -12.65
C ILE A 147 -5.43 2.39 -13.67
N GLY A 148 -4.23 2.78 -14.09
CA GLY A 148 -3.41 1.97 -15.00
C GLY A 148 -3.01 0.61 -14.42
N GLY A 149 -2.80 0.53 -13.10
CA GLY A 149 -2.53 -0.74 -12.43
C GLY A 149 -3.77 -1.63 -12.33
N MET A 150 -4.94 -1.01 -12.12
CA MET A 150 -6.22 -1.71 -12.11
C MET A 150 -6.56 -2.29 -13.48
N ILE A 151 -6.31 -1.52 -14.55
CA ILE A 151 -6.42 -2.00 -15.94
C ILE A 151 -5.46 -3.15 -16.17
N ALA A 152 -4.18 -2.99 -15.82
CA ALA A 152 -3.16 -4.02 -16.01
C ALA A 152 -3.46 -5.33 -15.28
N ASN A 153 -4.13 -5.29 -14.12
CA ASN A 153 -4.50 -6.46 -13.33
C ASN A 153 -5.94 -6.96 -13.55
N ASN A 154 -6.76 -6.24 -14.33
CA ASN A 154 -8.22 -6.43 -14.38
C ASN A 154 -8.87 -6.45 -12.97
N SER A 155 -8.43 -5.55 -12.09
CA SER A 155 -8.80 -5.57 -10.68
C SER A 155 -10.31 -5.46 -10.45
N ALA A 156 -10.76 -5.96 -9.31
CA ALA A 156 -12.14 -5.90 -8.87
C ALA A 156 -12.23 -5.85 -7.34
N GLY A 157 -13.41 -5.58 -6.80
CA GLY A 157 -13.57 -5.25 -5.37
C GLY A 157 -14.78 -5.90 -4.70
N THR A 158 -14.99 -5.59 -3.42
CA THR A 158 -16.03 -6.16 -2.54
C THR A 158 -17.43 -6.27 -3.17
N ARG A 159 -17.81 -5.33 -4.03
CA ARG A 159 -19.14 -5.27 -4.65
C ARG A 159 -19.19 -5.79 -6.09
N SER A 160 -18.22 -6.60 -6.48
CA SER A 160 -18.11 -7.14 -7.84
C SER A 160 -19.30 -8.00 -8.24
N ILE A 161 -20.05 -8.59 -7.28
CA ILE A 161 -21.27 -9.32 -7.61
C ILE A 161 -22.28 -8.43 -8.35
N VAL A 162 -22.34 -7.14 -8.01
CA VAL A 162 -23.17 -6.13 -8.68
C VAL A 162 -22.43 -5.46 -9.83
N TYR A 163 -21.18 -5.07 -9.61
CA TYR A 163 -20.47 -4.14 -10.50
C TYR A 163 -19.46 -4.80 -11.45
N GLY A 164 -19.15 -6.08 -11.29
CA GLY A 164 -18.14 -6.74 -12.12
C GLY A 164 -16.71 -6.27 -11.83
N LYS A 165 -15.89 -6.16 -12.87
CA LYS A 165 -14.44 -5.91 -12.81
C LYS A 165 -14.01 -4.71 -13.64
N THR A 166 -12.74 -4.35 -13.59
CA THR A 166 -12.20 -3.20 -14.34
C THR A 166 -12.51 -3.27 -15.83
N ILE A 167 -12.42 -4.47 -16.45
CA ILE A 167 -12.73 -4.67 -17.88
C ILE A 167 -14.13 -4.20 -18.28
N ASP A 168 -15.09 -4.22 -17.37
CA ASP A 168 -16.49 -3.86 -17.65
C ASP A 168 -16.71 -2.35 -17.75
N TYR A 169 -15.72 -1.55 -17.35
CA TYR A 169 -15.78 -0.08 -17.33
C TYR A 169 -14.82 0.59 -18.33
N VAL A 170 -13.96 -0.17 -19.00
CA VAL A 170 -13.00 0.38 -19.97
C VAL A 170 -13.68 0.56 -21.33
N GLU A 171 -13.82 1.81 -21.75
CA GLU A 171 -14.41 2.18 -23.04
C GLU A 171 -13.33 2.38 -24.11
N GLU A 172 -12.31 3.18 -23.78
CA GLU A 172 -11.21 3.52 -24.70
C GLU A 172 -9.86 3.53 -23.95
N LEU A 173 -8.80 3.09 -24.61
CA LEU A 173 -7.43 3.15 -24.11
C LEU A 173 -6.51 3.79 -25.14
N GLU A 174 -5.69 4.75 -24.70
CA GLU A 174 -4.52 5.20 -25.45
C GLU A 174 -3.31 4.39 -24.95
N VAL A 175 -2.64 3.69 -25.86
CA VAL A 175 -1.59 2.72 -25.55
C VAL A 175 -0.35 3.01 -26.39
N VAL A 176 0.83 3.00 -25.78
CA VAL A 176 2.12 2.97 -26.48
C VAL A 176 2.54 1.50 -26.65
N LEU A 177 2.71 1.05 -27.88
CA LEU A 177 3.12 -0.31 -28.22
C LEU A 177 4.65 -0.48 -28.17
N ALA A 178 5.12 -1.72 -28.32
CA ALA A 178 6.55 -2.05 -28.21
C ALA A 178 7.45 -1.41 -29.29
N ASP A 179 6.87 -0.96 -30.41
CA ASP A 179 7.54 -0.21 -31.47
C ASP A 179 7.46 1.32 -31.26
N ALA A 180 7.06 1.76 -30.07
CA ALA A 180 6.82 3.15 -29.68
C ALA A 180 5.65 3.85 -30.38
N THR A 181 4.85 3.14 -31.20
CA THR A 181 3.64 3.73 -31.79
C THR A 181 2.57 3.96 -30.73
N SER A 182 1.90 5.11 -30.80
CA SER A 182 0.75 5.43 -29.94
C SER A 182 -0.54 5.11 -30.68
N VAL A 183 -1.37 4.25 -30.09
CA VAL A 183 -2.63 3.79 -30.66
C VAL A 183 -3.81 4.10 -29.74
N MET A 184 -4.97 4.39 -30.35
CA MET A 184 -6.23 4.48 -29.63
C MET A 184 -7.02 3.19 -29.88
N MET A 185 -7.27 2.44 -28.81
CA MET A 185 -8.12 1.26 -28.81
C MET A 185 -9.50 1.63 -28.29
N GLN A 186 -10.53 1.13 -28.96
CA GLN A 186 -11.94 1.36 -28.62
C GLN A 186 -12.82 0.28 -29.26
N VAL A 187 -14.13 0.33 -28.99
CA VAL A 187 -15.12 -0.45 -29.73
C VAL A 187 -15.10 -0.03 -31.21
N LEU A 188 -14.99 -1.00 -32.11
CA LEU A 188 -15.04 -0.77 -33.56
C LEU A 188 -16.21 -1.53 -34.18
N ASP A 189 -16.81 -0.94 -35.22
CA ASP A 189 -17.69 -1.66 -36.13
C ASP A 189 -16.87 -2.59 -37.06
N GLU A 190 -17.59 -3.38 -37.87
CA GLU A 190 -16.96 -4.39 -38.72
C GLU A 190 -16.04 -3.79 -39.79
N ASP A 191 -16.44 -2.67 -40.40
CA ASP A 191 -15.66 -2.00 -41.45
C ASP A 191 -14.39 -1.37 -40.88
N ALA A 192 -14.50 -0.59 -39.79
CA ALA A 192 -13.35 0.02 -39.13
C ALA A 192 -12.37 -1.04 -38.61
N ARG A 193 -12.88 -2.17 -38.10
CA ARG A 193 -12.08 -3.32 -37.71
C ARG A 193 -11.34 -3.93 -38.90
N HIS A 194 -12.02 -4.10 -40.04
CA HIS A 194 -11.41 -4.64 -41.26
C HIS A 194 -10.30 -3.73 -41.76
N GLU A 195 -10.50 -2.41 -41.73
CA GLU A 195 -9.47 -1.42 -42.09
C GLU A 195 -8.27 -1.46 -41.12
N LYS A 196 -8.50 -1.57 -39.81
CA LYS A 196 -7.41 -1.77 -38.83
C LYS A 196 -6.61 -3.04 -39.13
N SER A 197 -7.28 -4.16 -39.44
CA SER A 197 -6.63 -5.43 -39.77
C SER A 197 -5.86 -5.41 -41.09
N LYS A 198 -6.10 -4.47 -42.01
CA LYS A 198 -5.35 -4.32 -43.28
C LYS A 198 -4.01 -3.60 -43.13
N ARG A 199 -3.80 -2.88 -42.03
CA ARG A 199 -2.57 -2.12 -41.81
C ARG A 199 -1.35 -3.03 -41.78
N ASP A 200 -0.26 -2.59 -42.39
CA ASP A 200 1.02 -3.31 -42.41
C ASP A 200 1.98 -2.78 -41.33
N ASP A 201 1.46 -2.68 -40.10
CA ASP A 201 2.19 -2.22 -38.92
C ASP A 201 1.88 -3.11 -37.69
N LEU A 202 2.46 -2.75 -36.54
CA LEU A 202 2.26 -3.50 -35.31
C LEU A 202 0.80 -3.48 -34.86
N GLU A 203 0.11 -2.34 -34.97
CA GLU A 203 -1.32 -2.22 -34.66
C GLU A 203 -2.14 -3.23 -35.50
N GLY A 204 -1.97 -3.24 -36.82
CA GLY A 204 -2.66 -4.20 -37.69
C GLY A 204 -2.35 -5.66 -37.35
N THR A 205 -1.11 -5.94 -36.95
CA THR A 205 -0.69 -7.27 -36.50
C THR A 205 -1.41 -7.69 -35.23
N CYS A 206 -1.53 -6.81 -34.23
CA CYS A 206 -2.28 -7.05 -33.00
C CYS A 206 -3.74 -7.42 -33.28
N TYR A 207 -4.43 -6.64 -34.12
CA TYR A 207 -5.83 -6.91 -34.49
C TYR A 207 -6.01 -8.27 -35.17
N ARG A 208 -5.17 -8.59 -36.16
CA ARG A 208 -5.21 -9.88 -36.87
C ARG A 208 -4.93 -11.05 -35.93
N LEU A 209 -3.95 -10.91 -35.05
CA LEU A 209 -3.47 -11.99 -34.19
C LEU A 209 -4.52 -12.37 -33.15
N VAL A 210 -5.09 -11.39 -32.45
CA VAL A 210 -6.14 -11.64 -31.44
C VAL A 210 -7.33 -12.35 -32.06
N GLN A 211 -7.81 -11.88 -33.21
CA GLN A 211 -8.93 -12.51 -33.92
C GLN A 211 -8.59 -13.93 -34.35
N LYS A 212 -7.43 -14.13 -34.98
CA LYS A 212 -6.96 -15.44 -35.44
C LYS A 212 -6.91 -16.45 -34.29
N LEU A 213 -6.32 -16.08 -33.15
CA LEU A 213 -6.16 -16.99 -32.02
C LEU A 213 -7.50 -17.29 -31.34
N ALA A 214 -8.34 -16.28 -31.13
CA ALA A 214 -9.65 -16.46 -30.52
C ALA A 214 -10.57 -17.35 -31.37
N THR A 215 -10.60 -17.16 -32.69
CA THR A 215 -11.36 -18.03 -33.60
C THR A 215 -10.78 -19.44 -33.68
N LYS A 216 -9.46 -19.57 -33.87
CA LYS A 216 -8.80 -20.87 -34.02
C LYS A 216 -8.95 -21.75 -32.76
N HIS A 217 -8.93 -21.14 -31.58
CA HIS A 217 -8.92 -21.85 -30.30
C HIS A 217 -10.25 -21.75 -29.54
N GLN A 218 -11.35 -21.37 -30.20
CA GLN A 218 -12.64 -21.11 -29.56
C GLN A 218 -13.14 -22.26 -28.68
N ASP A 219 -13.01 -23.50 -29.13
CA ASP A 219 -13.48 -24.66 -28.35
C ASP A 219 -12.61 -24.93 -27.12
N GLU A 220 -11.29 -24.76 -27.24
CA GLU A 220 -10.39 -24.92 -26.10
C GLU A 220 -10.58 -23.78 -25.08
N ILE A 221 -10.83 -22.55 -25.57
CA ILE A 221 -11.23 -21.42 -24.73
C ILE A 221 -12.50 -21.75 -23.94
N ARG A 222 -13.54 -22.25 -24.62
CA ARG A 222 -14.80 -22.65 -23.95
C ARG A 222 -14.56 -23.71 -22.90
N ARG A 223 -13.66 -24.66 -23.15
CA ARG A 223 -13.34 -25.77 -22.25
C ARG A 223 -12.53 -25.37 -21.02
N ARG A 224 -11.50 -24.51 -21.18
CA ARG A 224 -10.48 -24.28 -20.14
C ARG A 224 -10.66 -23.00 -19.34
N TYR A 225 -11.31 -21.98 -19.90
CA TYR A 225 -11.55 -20.74 -19.14
C TYR A 225 -12.58 -20.99 -18.02
N PRO A 226 -12.27 -20.60 -16.77
CA PRO A 226 -13.18 -20.73 -15.64
C PRO A 226 -14.54 -20.10 -15.90
N LYS A 227 -15.61 -20.76 -15.45
CA LYS A 227 -17.00 -20.30 -15.60
C LYS A 227 -17.51 -19.60 -14.35
N ILE A 228 -16.65 -18.77 -13.76
CA ILE A 228 -16.93 -17.99 -12.55
C ILE A 228 -16.74 -16.50 -12.81
N GLN A 229 -17.40 -15.66 -12.02
CA GLN A 229 -17.38 -14.20 -12.22
C GLN A 229 -15.98 -13.60 -11.99
N ARG A 230 -15.27 -14.06 -10.95
CA ARG A 230 -13.92 -13.63 -10.59
C ARG A 230 -12.87 -14.52 -11.22
N ARG A 231 -12.38 -14.09 -12.38
CA ARG A 231 -11.19 -14.66 -13.02
C ARG A 231 -10.49 -13.57 -13.81
N VAL A 232 -9.18 -13.45 -13.61
CA VAL A 232 -8.34 -12.43 -14.26
C VAL A 232 -7.01 -12.97 -14.78
N GLY A 233 -6.74 -14.27 -14.59
CA GLY A 233 -5.50 -14.89 -15.06
C GLY A 233 -5.46 -15.09 -16.57
N GLY A 234 -4.27 -14.99 -17.15
CA GLY A 234 -4.01 -15.12 -18.59
C GLY A 234 -4.46 -13.90 -19.39
N TYR A 235 -4.30 -13.95 -20.71
CA TYR A 235 -4.88 -12.93 -21.59
C TYR A 235 -6.35 -13.24 -21.86
N ASN A 236 -7.23 -12.23 -21.90
CA ASN A 236 -8.68 -12.40 -22.10
C ASN A 236 -9.08 -12.79 -23.54
N LEU A 237 -8.53 -13.89 -24.10
CA LEU A 237 -8.88 -14.37 -25.45
C LEU A 237 -10.35 -14.75 -25.58
N ASP A 238 -10.99 -15.12 -24.48
CA ASP A 238 -12.38 -15.52 -24.43
C ASP A 238 -13.36 -14.38 -24.76
N GLU A 239 -12.97 -13.14 -24.47
CA GLU A 239 -13.69 -11.92 -24.84
C GLU A 239 -13.73 -11.67 -26.36
N PHE A 240 -12.96 -12.43 -27.14
CA PHE A 240 -12.85 -12.31 -28.60
C PHE A 240 -13.38 -13.54 -29.34
N THR A 241 -14.00 -14.49 -28.64
CA THR A 241 -14.72 -15.58 -29.30
C THR A 241 -15.99 -15.02 -29.97
N PRO A 242 -16.41 -15.57 -31.13
CA PRO A 242 -17.64 -15.14 -31.82
C PRO A 242 -18.83 -14.99 -30.85
N SER A 243 -19.35 -13.76 -30.77
CA SER A 243 -20.50 -13.36 -29.95
C SER A 243 -21.19 -12.16 -30.59
N ASP A 244 -22.39 -11.81 -30.12
CA ASP A 244 -23.12 -10.62 -30.59
C ASP A 244 -22.53 -9.29 -30.09
N LYS A 245 -21.45 -9.34 -29.29
CA LYS A 245 -20.82 -8.14 -28.73
C LYS A 245 -19.87 -7.49 -29.73
N PRO A 246 -19.88 -6.15 -29.85
CA PRO A 246 -18.88 -5.41 -30.62
C PRO A 246 -17.45 -5.71 -30.14
N LEU A 247 -16.52 -5.90 -31.07
CA LEU A 247 -15.13 -6.19 -30.74
C LEU A 247 -14.44 -4.93 -30.19
N ASN A 248 -13.87 -5.04 -28.99
CA ASN A 248 -13.09 -3.97 -28.37
C ASN A 248 -11.70 -4.49 -27.99
N LEU A 249 -10.65 -4.01 -28.67
CA LEU A 249 -9.28 -4.46 -28.39
C LEU A 249 -8.78 -4.04 -27.01
N CYS A 250 -9.41 -3.05 -26.35
CA CYS A 250 -9.10 -2.71 -24.96
C CYS A 250 -9.15 -3.94 -24.04
N ARG A 251 -10.05 -4.89 -24.33
CA ARG A 251 -10.24 -6.11 -23.52
C ARG A 251 -9.01 -7.00 -23.44
N ILE A 252 -8.13 -7.00 -24.45
CA ILE A 252 -6.87 -7.77 -24.40
C ILE A 252 -5.80 -7.05 -23.57
N MET A 253 -5.86 -5.72 -23.50
CA MET A 253 -4.93 -4.91 -22.71
C MET A 253 -5.26 -4.99 -21.22
N VAL A 254 -6.54 -5.09 -20.87
CA VAL A 254 -6.99 -5.29 -19.49
C VAL A 254 -6.54 -6.67 -19.00
N GLY A 255 -5.84 -6.75 -17.87
CA GLY A 255 -5.24 -8.01 -17.37
C GLY A 255 -3.90 -8.38 -18.02
N SER A 256 -3.38 -7.56 -18.95
CA SER A 256 -2.10 -7.87 -19.63
C SER A 256 -0.85 -7.62 -18.79
N GLU A 257 -0.97 -7.04 -17.60
CA GLU A 257 0.16 -6.73 -16.71
C GLU A 257 1.27 -5.87 -17.38
N GLY A 258 0.90 -5.05 -18.37
CA GLY A 258 1.83 -4.22 -19.13
C GLY A 258 2.75 -5.01 -20.06
N THR A 259 2.45 -6.28 -20.35
CA THR A 259 3.24 -7.14 -21.24
C THR A 259 2.92 -6.92 -22.73
N LEU A 260 1.77 -6.34 -23.05
CA LEU A 260 1.33 -6.10 -24.44
C LEU A 260 1.43 -4.63 -24.88
N GLY A 261 1.63 -3.71 -23.93
CA GLY A 261 1.67 -2.26 -24.21
C GLY A 261 1.54 -1.43 -22.93
N LEU A 262 1.81 -0.14 -23.05
CA LEU A 262 1.80 0.82 -21.95
C LEU A 262 0.59 1.75 -22.07
N THR A 263 -0.38 1.66 -21.15
CA THR A 263 -1.54 2.57 -21.13
C THR A 263 -1.10 3.96 -20.67
N VAL A 264 -1.38 4.99 -21.48
CA VAL A 264 -1.05 6.41 -21.19
C VAL A 264 -2.29 7.27 -20.93
N ALA A 265 -3.47 6.82 -21.33
CA ALA A 265 -4.75 7.40 -20.93
C ALA A 265 -5.87 6.36 -21.03
N ALA A 266 -6.90 6.48 -20.19
CA ALA A 266 -8.05 5.60 -20.19
C ALA A 266 -9.35 6.41 -20.08
N LYS A 267 -10.33 6.07 -20.92
CA LYS A 267 -11.71 6.53 -20.78
C LYS A 267 -12.53 5.42 -20.13
N LEU A 268 -13.18 5.78 -19.02
CA LEU A 268 -13.91 4.85 -18.16
C LEU A 268 -15.36 5.27 -18.00
N ARG A 269 -16.25 4.29 -17.98
CA ARG A 269 -17.66 4.48 -17.67
C ARG A 269 -17.88 4.61 -16.16
N LEU A 270 -18.80 5.48 -15.77
CA LEU A 270 -19.18 5.78 -14.40
C LEU A 270 -20.60 5.27 -14.11
N VAL A 271 -20.90 5.10 -12.83
CA VAL A 271 -22.25 4.76 -12.35
C VAL A 271 -22.70 5.74 -11.26
N PRO A 272 -24.02 5.87 -11.04
CA PRO A 272 -24.54 6.61 -9.89
C PRO A 272 -24.07 6.03 -8.55
N LEU A 273 -23.97 6.88 -7.54
CA LEU A 273 -23.83 6.43 -6.15
C LEU A 273 -25.13 5.72 -5.70
N PRO A 274 -25.06 4.62 -4.94
CA PRO A 274 -26.24 4.02 -4.36
C PRO A 274 -26.86 4.96 -3.31
N GLU A 275 -28.19 5.09 -3.34
CA GLU A 275 -28.95 6.00 -2.47
C GLU A 275 -29.01 5.51 -1.02
N HIS A 276 -29.18 4.20 -0.83
CA HIS A 276 -29.36 3.58 0.48
C HIS A 276 -28.55 2.29 0.60
N ARG A 277 -28.17 1.98 1.85
CA ARG A 277 -27.50 0.74 2.21
C ARG A 277 -27.97 0.29 3.57
N ILE A 278 -28.10 -1.02 3.74
CA ILE A 278 -28.23 -1.68 5.04
C ILE A 278 -27.16 -2.76 5.13
N VAL A 279 -26.62 -2.95 6.34
CA VAL A 279 -25.55 -3.93 6.60
C VAL A 279 -25.98 -4.80 7.78
N CYS A 280 -25.64 -6.08 7.74
CA CYS A 280 -25.68 -6.94 8.91
C CYS A 280 -24.36 -7.71 9.08
N CYS A 281 -24.10 -8.16 10.30
CA CYS A 281 -23.01 -9.07 10.61
C CYS A 281 -23.61 -10.36 11.16
N VAL A 282 -23.34 -11.48 10.50
CA VAL A 282 -23.74 -12.81 10.93
C VAL A 282 -22.53 -13.51 11.55
N GLN A 283 -22.68 -14.08 12.74
CA GLN A 283 -21.60 -14.80 13.44
C GLN A 283 -21.76 -16.31 13.34
N PHE A 284 -20.62 -16.98 13.19
CA PHE A 284 -20.53 -18.42 13.02
C PHE A 284 -19.55 -19.02 14.03
N THR A 285 -19.65 -20.34 14.22
CA THR A 285 -18.80 -21.11 15.11
C THR A 285 -17.40 -21.26 14.54
N ASP A 286 -17.30 -21.39 13.22
CA ASP A 286 -16.06 -21.48 12.46
C ASP A 286 -16.22 -20.99 11.01
N VAL A 287 -15.13 -21.03 10.25
CA VAL A 287 -15.10 -20.60 8.84
C VAL A 287 -15.92 -21.53 7.93
N LEU A 288 -15.99 -22.83 8.24
CA LEU A 288 -16.72 -23.80 7.39
C LEU A 288 -18.22 -23.55 7.45
N GLU A 289 -18.76 -23.32 8.65
CA GLU A 289 -20.16 -22.94 8.84
C GLU A 289 -20.49 -21.65 8.07
N ALA A 290 -19.60 -20.64 8.12
CA ALA A 290 -19.76 -19.42 7.35
C ALA A 290 -19.77 -19.67 5.83
N MET A 291 -18.89 -20.53 5.32
CA MET A 291 -18.88 -20.90 3.89
C MET A 291 -20.14 -21.66 3.49
N ALA A 292 -20.67 -22.54 4.34
CA ALA A 292 -21.93 -23.25 4.10
C ALA A 292 -23.14 -22.29 4.06
N ALA A 293 -23.11 -21.20 4.82
CA ALA A 293 -24.16 -20.17 4.82
C ALA A 293 -24.12 -19.24 3.60
N THR A 294 -22.98 -19.15 2.90
CA THR A 294 -22.79 -18.19 1.81
C THR A 294 -23.79 -18.38 0.65
N PRO A 295 -24.00 -19.60 0.10
CA PRO A 295 -25.03 -19.83 -0.93
C PRO A 295 -26.45 -19.50 -0.47
N VAL A 296 -26.75 -19.64 0.83
CA VAL A 296 -28.05 -19.27 1.40
C VAL A 296 -28.21 -17.76 1.38
N ILE A 297 -27.24 -16.99 1.89
CA ILE A 297 -27.41 -15.52 1.91
C ILE A 297 -27.39 -14.94 0.49
N LEU A 298 -26.72 -15.59 -0.48
CA LEU A 298 -26.77 -15.19 -1.89
C LEU A 298 -28.18 -15.22 -2.49
N GLN A 299 -29.08 -16.09 -2.01
CA GLN A 299 -30.49 -16.14 -2.44
C GLN A 299 -31.27 -14.87 -2.07
N HIS A 300 -30.75 -14.08 -1.14
CA HIS A 300 -31.32 -12.80 -0.73
C HIS A 300 -30.75 -11.61 -1.52
N GLU A 301 -29.96 -11.86 -2.57
CA GLU A 301 -29.39 -10.87 -3.51
C GLU A 301 -28.60 -9.72 -2.83
N PRO A 302 -27.55 -10.01 -2.04
CA PRO A 302 -26.72 -9.00 -1.41
C PRO A 302 -25.84 -8.25 -2.42
N SER A 303 -25.46 -7.01 -2.07
CA SER A 303 -24.44 -6.25 -2.79
C SER A 303 -23.01 -6.65 -2.41
N ALA A 304 -22.82 -7.27 -1.24
CA ALA A 304 -21.55 -7.85 -0.79
C ALA A 304 -21.76 -8.91 0.31
N ILE A 305 -20.85 -9.88 0.36
CA ILE A 305 -20.69 -10.83 1.48
C ILE A 305 -19.18 -10.97 1.71
N GLU A 306 -18.72 -10.56 2.90
CA GLU A 306 -17.30 -10.53 3.26
C GLU A 306 -17.03 -11.38 4.50
N LEU A 307 -16.04 -12.27 4.42
CA LEU A 307 -15.60 -13.10 5.55
C LEU A 307 -14.50 -12.40 6.35
N VAL A 308 -14.59 -12.49 7.67
CA VAL A 308 -13.48 -12.25 8.61
C VAL A 308 -13.43 -13.40 9.61
N ASP A 309 -12.28 -14.08 9.73
CA ASP A 309 -12.10 -15.22 10.61
C ASP A 309 -11.59 -14.86 12.02
N ARG A 310 -11.54 -15.87 12.90
CA ARG A 310 -11.02 -15.74 14.26
C ARG A 310 -9.60 -15.19 14.30
N PHE A 311 -8.70 -15.63 13.42
CA PHE A 311 -7.32 -15.16 13.40
C PHE A 311 -7.21 -13.63 13.29
N ILE A 312 -8.05 -13.03 12.43
CA ILE A 312 -8.14 -11.58 12.28
C ILE A 312 -8.83 -10.94 13.49
N LEU A 313 -9.94 -11.54 13.97
CA LEU A 313 -10.69 -11.01 15.11
C LEU A 313 -9.81 -10.95 16.38
N ASP A 314 -9.03 -11.99 16.65
CA ASP A 314 -8.14 -12.07 17.81
C ASP A 314 -7.06 -10.98 17.75
N SER A 315 -6.59 -10.64 16.54
CA SER A 315 -5.61 -9.57 16.32
C SER A 315 -6.12 -8.17 16.72
N THR A 316 -7.43 -8.01 16.95
CA THR A 316 -8.05 -6.76 17.40
C THR A 316 -8.38 -6.73 18.90
N GLN A 317 -8.27 -7.85 19.59
CA GLN A 317 -8.64 -7.96 21.00
C GLN A 317 -7.63 -7.25 21.91
N GLY A 318 -8.11 -6.55 22.94
CA GLY A 318 -7.27 -5.84 23.92
C GLY A 318 -6.60 -4.56 23.40
N ARG A 319 -6.95 -4.11 22.18
CA ARG A 319 -6.43 -2.88 21.57
C ARG A 319 -7.49 -1.79 21.62
N ILE A 320 -7.21 -0.72 22.37
CA ILE A 320 -8.15 0.41 22.62
C ILE A 320 -8.68 0.99 21.31
N GLU A 321 -7.86 1.04 20.26
CA GLU A 321 -8.26 1.57 18.95
C GLU A 321 -9.31 0.70 18.22
N PHE A 322 -9.40 -0.59 18.54
CA PHE A 322 -10.32 -1.54 17.91
C PHE A 322 -11.55 -1.85 18.76
N GLU A 323 -11.54 -1.58 20.07
CA GLU A 323 -12.70 -1.80 20.95
C GLU A 323 -14.01 -1.20 20.38
N PRO A 324 -14.03 0.06 19.87
CA PRO A 324 -15.25 0.62 19.28
C PRO A 324 -15.69 -0.08 17.99
N LEU A 325 -14.74 -0.70 17.27
CA LEU A 325 -14.98 -1.42 16.02
C LEU A 325 -15.48 -2.85 16.26
N ARG A 326 -15.39 -3.37 17.49
CA ARG A 326 -15.90 -4.69 17.87
C ARG A 326 -17.29 -4.65 18.51
N ALA A 327 -17.92 -3.48 18.58
CA ALA A 327 -19.21 -3.30 19.26
C ALA A 327 -20.38 -4.14 18.71
N PHE A 328 -20.26 -4.67 17.49
CA PHE A 328 -21.24 -5.55 16.85
C PHE A 328 -20.95 -7.04 17.05
N ILE A 329 -19.87 -7.39 17.75
CA ILE A 329 -19.46 -8.77 18.00
C ILE A 329 -19.99 -9.21 19.37
N GLN A 330 -20.69 -10.34 19.42
CA GLN A 330 -21.17 -10.98 20.65
C GLN A 330 -20.36 -12.25 20.94
N GLY A 331 -19.78 -12.33 22.13
CA GLY A 331 -18.98 -13.49 22.55
C GLY A 331 -17.67 -13.61 21.77
N ASP A 332 -17.30 -14.84 21.41
CA ASP A 332 -16.05 -15.18 20.74
C ASP A 332 -16.29 -16.06 19.48
N PRO A 333 -16.82 -15.47 18.38
CA PRO A 333 -17.14 -16.22 17.18
C PRO A 333 -15.89 -16.74 16.46
N GLY A 334 -16.00 -17.88 15.77
CA GLY A 334 -14.90 -18.39 14.95
C GLY A 334 -14.79 -17.73 13.58
N ALA A 335 -15.88 -17.13 13.11
CA ALA A 335 -15.94 -16.33 11.89
C ALA A 335 -17.15 -15.40 11.90
N VAL A 336 -17.08 -14.34 11.09
CA VAL A 336 -18.23 -13.48 10.79
C VAL A 336 -18.37 -13.26 9.29
N LEU A 337 -19.60 -13.18 8.81
CA LEU A 337 -19.94 -12.68 7.47
C LEU A 337 -20.57 -11.29 7.59
N LEU A 338 -19.98 -10.33 6.88
CA LEU A 338 -20.49 -8.98 6.76
C LEU A 338 -21.28 -8.90 5.46
N VAL A 339 -22.59 -8.68 5.55
CA VAL A 339 -23.52 -8.71 4.42
C VAL A 339 -24.06 -7.31 4.18
N GLU A 340 -24.00 -6.83 2.95
CA GLU A 340 -24.54 -5.52 2.54
C GLU A 340 -25.65 -5.71 1.51
N PHE A 341 -26.66 -4.85 1.58
CA PHE A 341 -27.67 -4.69 0.54
C PHE A 341 -27.75 -3.22 0.11
N PHE A 342 -27.97 -2.99 -1.18
CA PHE A 342 -28.37 -1.69 -1.72
C PHE A 342 -29.87 -1.51 -1.57
N ASP A 343 -30.30 -1.32 -0.33
CA ASP A 343 -31.69 -1.25 0.09
C ASP A 343 -31.82 -0.34 1.31
N ASN A 344 -33.03 0.07 1.64
CA ASN A 344 -33.37 0.77 2.89
C ASN A 344 -34.34 -0.01 3.78
N ASP A 345 -34.85 -1.17 3.36
CA ASP A 345 -35.80 -1.99 4.13
C ASP A 345 -35.09 -2.92 5.14
N PRO A 346 -35.14 -2.65 6.45
CA PRO A 346 -34.52 -3.51 7.46
C PRO A 346 -35.13 -4.92 7.51
N ALA A 347 -36.37 -5.12 7.03
CA ALA A 347 -37.04 -6.43 7.04
C ALA A 347 -36.30 -7.47 6.20
N ARG A 348 -35.48 -7.04 5.23
CA ARG A 348 -34.61 -7.92 4.44
C ARG A 348 -33.60 -8.67 5.31
N ILE A 349 -33.05 -8.00 6.33
CA ILE A 349 -32.14 -8.64 7.30
C ILE A 349 -32.91 -9.65 8.17
N ASP A 350 -34.17 -9.37 8.47
CA ASP A 350 -35.02 -10.26 9.29
C ASP A 350 -35.39 -11.54 8.54
N HIS A 351 -35.71 -11.44 7.26
CA HIS A 351 -35.93 -12.60 6.40
C HIS A 351 -34.67 -13.45 6.25
N LEU A 352 -33.51 -12.81 6.07
CA LEU A 352 -32.23 -13.51 6.03
C LEU A 352 -31.96 -14.25 7.34
N ALA A 353 -32.12 -13.57 8.48
CA ALA A 353 -31.88 -14.17 9.79
C ALA A 353 -32.80 -15.38 10.05
N ALA A 354 -34.08 -15.29 9.68
CA ALA A 354 -35.04 -16.37 9.82
C ALA A 354 -34.71 -17.60 8.95
N ASP A 355 -34.26 -17.39 7.71
CA ASP A 355 -33.85 -18.48 6.81
C ASP A 355 -32.57 -19.19 7.30
N LEU A 356 -31.61 -18.41 7.83
CA LEU A 356 -30.41 -18.96 8.47
C LEU A 356 -30.75 -19.77 9.73
N GLU A 357 -31.61 -19.25 10.60
CA GLU A 357 -32.07 -19.94 11.81
C GLU A 357 -32.81 -21.25 11.48
N GLN A 358 -33.71 -21.24 10.49
CA GLN A 358 -34.43 -22.44 10.05
C GLN A 358 -33.50 -23.56 9.56
N ARG A 359 -32.32 -23.20 9.06
CA ARG A 359 -31.29 -24.14 8.58
C ARG A 359 -30.25 -24.48 9.64
N GLY A 360 -30.33 -23.88 10.83
CA GLY A 360 -29.36 -24.06 11.91
C GLY A 360 -27.98 -23.51 11.57
N LEU A 361 -27.92 -22.41 10.81
CA LEU A 361 -26.67 -21.76 10.40
C LEU A 361 -26.52 -20.41 11.07
N GLY A 362 -25.36 -20.17 11.68
CA GLY A 362 -25.07 -18.95 12.41
C GLY A 362 -25.80 -18.88 13.76
N HIS A 363 -25.21 -18.15 14.70
CA HIS A 363 -25.72 -18.08 16.09
C HIS A 363 -26.09 -16.66 16.53
N TYR A 364 -25.73 -15.64 15.76
CA TYR A 364 -26.05 -14.25 16.06
C TYR A 364 -26.08 -13.38 14.79
N VAL A 365 -27.03 -12.45 14.72
CA VAL A 365 -27.13 -11.46 13.64
C VAL A 365 -27.21 -10.05 14.24
N TYR A 366 -26.21 -9.22 13.98
CA TYR A 366 -26.21 -7.80 14.31
C TYR A 366 -26.76 -6.97 13.14
N ARG A 367 -27.65 -6.03 13.45
CA ARG A 367 -28.27 -5.13 12.47
C ARG A 367 -27.57 -3.76 12.50
N ALA A 368 -26.95 -3.37 11.40
CA ALA A 368 -26.33 -2.06 11.22
C ALA A 368 -27.16 -1.21 10.25
N ILE A 369 -28.22 -0.61 10.77
CA ILE A 369 -29.12 0.28 9.99
C ILE A 369 -28.58 1.70 9.98
N GLU A 370 -27.99 2.18 11.09
CA GLU A 370 -27.42 3.51 11.15
C GLU A 370 -26.05 3.58 10.45
N ALA A 371 -25.79 4.68 9.75
CA ALA A 371 -24.54 4.90 9.02
C ALA A 371 -23.28 4.75 9.91
N LYS A 372 -23.39 5.10 11.19
CA LYS A 372 -22.27 4.96 12.16
C LYS A 372 -21.89 3.50 12.39
N ASP A 373 -22.87 2.60 12.44
CA ASP A 373 -22.64 1.17 12.71
C ASP A 373 -22.17 0.46 11.44
N GLN A 374 -22.71 0.84 10.29
CA GLN A 374 -22.20 0.40 8.98
C GLN A 374 -20.73 0.80 8.80
N ALA A 375 -20.37 2.04 9.14
CA ALA A 375 -18.99 2.52 9.05
C ALA A 375 -18.03 1.74 9.95
N ARG A 376 -18.46 1.33 11.16
CA ARG A 376 -17.65 0.51 12.08
C ARG A 376 -17.35 -0.87 11.48
N ILE A 377 -18.37 -1.55 10.94
CA ILE A 377 -18.23 -2.85 10.27
C ILE A 377 -17.21 -2.76 9.13
N TRP A 378 -17.36 -1.77 8.25
CA TRP A 378 -16.46 -1.58 7.12
C TRP A 378 -15.04 -1.16 7.54
N ALA A 379 -14.90 -0.38 8.62
CA ALA A 379 -13.59 -0.04 9.17
C ALA A 379 -12.84 -1.26 9.70
N LEU A 380 -13.53 -2.18 10.41
CA LEU A 380 -12.94 -3.45 10.85
C LEU A 380 -12.49 -4.29 9.65
N ARG A 381 -13.37 -4.47 8.64
CA ARG A 381 -13.07 -5.22 7.42
C ARG A 381 -11.89 -4.64 6.65
N LYS A 382 -11.77 -3.32 6.57
CA LYS A 382 -10.65 -2.64 5.89
C LYS A 382 -9.34 -2.78 6.65
N ALA A 383 -9.38 -2.86 7.99
CA ALA A 383 -8.21 -3.09 8.83
C ALA A 383 -7.70 -4.54 8.79
N ALA A 384 -8.57 -5.52 8.52
CA ALA A 384 -8.27 -6.95 8.52
C ALA A 384 -6.97 -7.33 7.79
N LEU A 385 -6.80 -6.89 6.53
CA LEU A 385 -5.59 -7.17 5.75
C LEU A 385 -4.32 -6.64 6.43
N GLY A 386 -4.44 -5.48 7.08
CA GLY A 386 -3.32 -4.89 7.78
C GLY A 386 -2.89 -5.68 9.01
N LEU A 387 -3.88 -6.15 9.75
CA LEU A 387 -3.71 -6.94 10.97
C LEU A 387 -3.06 -8.29 10.67
N THR A 388 -3.49 -8.99 9.59
CA THR A 388 -2.84 -10.24 9.18
C THR A 388 -1.37 -10.04 8.83
N MET A 389 -1.02 -8.91 8.21
CA MET A 389 0.37 -8.58 7.86
C MET A 389 1.23 -8.15 9.06
N SER A 390 0.64 -7.90 10.23
CA SER A 390 1.33 -7.33 11.40
C SER A 390 2.03 -8.37 12.30
N GLN A 391 2.25 -9.60 11.82
CA GLN A 391 2.92 -10.67 12.57
C GLN A 391 4.34 -10.25 13.00
N MET A 392 4.70 -10.59 14.23
CA MET A 392 6.04 -10.38 14.79
C MET A 392 6.95 -11.58 14.49
N GLY A 393 8.27 -11.36 14.45
CA GLY A 393 9.26 -12.39 14.08
C GLY A 393 9.43 -12.59 12.57
N ASP A 394 10.22 -13.58 12.19
CA ASP A 394 10.60 -13.82 10.78
C ASP A 394 9.53 -14.56 9.97
N ALA A 395 8.73 -15.40 10.62
CA ALA A 395 7.57 -16.02 9.99
C ALA A 395 6.48 -14.97 9.75
N LYS A 396 6.15 -14.72 8.48
CA LYS A 396 5.18 -13.70 8.08
C LYS A 396 3.98 -14.32 7.37
N SER A 397 2.81 -13.72 7.55
CA SER A 397 1.62 -14.01 6.74
C SER A 397 1.85 -13.47 5.31
N ILE A 398 2.16 -14.36 4.37
CA ILE A 398 2.60 -14.01 3.01
C ILE A 398 1.52 -14.26 1.96
N SER A 399 1.68 -13.59 0.82
CA SER A 399 0.75 -13.61 -0.31
C SER A 399 1.32 -14.51 -1.42
N PHE A 400 0.82 -15.74 -1.55
CA PHE A 400 1.15 -16.67 -2.64
C PHE A 400 0.06 -17.68 -3.04
N VAL A 401 -0.91 -17.95 -2.17
CA VAL A 401 -2.07 -18.85 -2.43
C VAL A 401 -3.42 -18.19 -2.17
N GLU A 402 -3.43 -16.92 -1.80
CA GLU A 402 -4.61 -16.06 -1.82
C GLU A 402 -5.09 -15.83 -3.26
N ASP A 403 -6.26 -15.20 -3.39
CA ASP A 403 -6.86 -14.80 -4.67
C ASP A 403 -7.40 -15.96 -5.52
N ALA A 404 -7.42 -17.17 -4.98
CA ALA A 404 -8.11 -18.30 -5.61
C ALA A 404 -9.63 -18.08 -5.57
N ALA A 405 -10.30 -18.32 -6.69
CA ALA A 405 -11.74 -18.22 -6.80
C ALA A 405 -12.35 -19.56 -7.23
N VAL A 406 -13.42 -19.97 -6.56
CA VAL A 406 -14.25 -21.13 -6.92
C VAL A 406 -15.72 -20.70 -6.96
N ALA A 407 -16.60 -21.53 -7.50
CA ALA A 407 -18.03 -21.23 -7.45
C ALA A 407 -18.53 -21.22 -5.98
N PRO A 408 -19.40 -20.27 -5.56
CA PRO A 408 -19.85 -20.15 -4.17
C PRO A 408 -20.42 -21.45 -3.57
N GLU A 409 -21.08 -22.27 -4.36
CA GLU A 409 -21.62 -23.59 -3.99
C GLU A 409 -20.56 -24.60 -3.55
N HIS A 410 -19.29 -24.38 -3.90
CA HIS A 410 -18.17 -25.25 -3.56
C HIS A 410 -17.29 -24.70 -2.43
N LEU A 411 -17.58 -23.51 -1.91
CA LEU A 411 -16.72 -22.82 -0.94
C LEU A 411 -16.45 -23.64 0.32
N HIS A 412 -17.47 -24.29 0.87
CA HIS A 412 -17.34 -25.12 2.07
C HIS A 412 -16.32 -26.25 1.85
N ASP A 413 -16.52 -27.07 0.83
CA ASP A 413 -15.68 -28.24 0.56
C ASP A 413 -14.26 -27.84 0.15
N TYR A 414 -14.14 -26.77 -0.65
CA TYR A 414 -12.85 -26.22 -1.03
C TYR A 414 -12.06 -25.74 0.19
N ILE A 415 -12.67 -24.95 1.09
CA ILE A 415 -11.98 -24.47 2.30
C ILE A 415 -11.64 -25.63 3.24
N ALA A 416 -12.50 -26.62 3.40
CA ALA A 416 -12.21 -27.79 4.23
C ALA A 416 -10.93 -28.51 3.74
N ARG A 417 -10.81 -28.72 2.42
CA ARG A 417 -9.61 -29.33 1.82
C ARG A 417 -8.39 -28.42 1.85
N PHE A 418 -8.58 -27.12 1.69
CA PHE A 418 -7.51 -26.14 1.85
C PHE A 418 -6.93 -26.18 3.27
N GLN A 419 -7.79 -26.19 4.29
CA GLN A 419 -7.37 -26.31 5.69
C GLN A 419 -6.61 -27.62 5.95
N GLN A 420 -7.01 -28.72 5.29
CA GLN A 420 -6.26 -29.99 5.37
C GLN A 420 -4.86 -29.87 4.73
N ILE A 421 -4.69 -29.15 3.61
CA ILE A 421 -3.36 -28.88 3.03
C ILE A 421 -2.50 -28.14 4.06
N LEU A 422 -3.00 -27.04 4.63
CA LEU A 422 -2.26 -26.26 5.61
C LEU A 422 -1.90 -27.07 6.87
N ALA A 423 -2.84 -27.88 7.37
CA ALA A 423 -2.62 -28.73 8.53
C ALA A 423 -1.53 -29.78 8.31
N ARG A 424 -1.42 -30.38 7.11
CA ARG A 424 -0.35 -31.33 6.77
C ARG A 424 1.04 -30.70 6.81
N HIS A 425 1.13 -29.41 6.47
CA HIS A 425 2.39 -28.65 6.49
C HIS A 425 2.63 -27.91 7.83
N GLU A 426 1.70 -28.05 8.78
CA GLU A 426 1.72 -27.38 10.09
C GLU A 426 1.79 -25.85 10.00
N ILE A 427 1.14 -25.27 8.98
CA ILE A 427 1.16 -23.83 8.72
C ILE A 427 -0.14 -23.16 9.20
N PRO A 428 -0.07 -22.21 10.17
CA PRO A 428 -1.23 -21.39 10.51
C PRO A 428 -1.52 -20.38 9.40
N SER A 429 -2.77 -19.95 9.29
CA SER A 429 -3.21 -19.00 8.26
C SER A 429 -4.40 -18.20 8.73
N GLY A 430 -4.48 -16.94 8.28
CA GLY A 430 -5.70 -16.14 8.35
C GLY A 430 -6.54 -16.29 7.09
N PHE A 431 -7.86 -16.25 7.25
CA PHE A 431 -8.86 -16.36 6.19
C PHE A 431 -9.73 -15.09 6.14
N TYR A 432 -9.78 -14.46 4.98
CA TYR A 432 -10.82 -13.51 4.63
C TYR A 432 -11.24 -13.75 3.18
N ALA A 433 -12.43 -13.29 2.78
CA ALA A 433 -12.96 -13.63 1.47
C ALA A 433 -13.96 -12.60 0.97
N HIS A 434 -14.01 -12.45 -0.34
CA HIS A 434 -15.19 -11.94 -1.04
C HIS A 434 -16.12 -13.13 -1.29
N ALA A 435 -16.75 -13.61 -0.22
CA ALA A 435 -17.55 -14.84 -0.22
C ALA A 435 -18.67 -14.80 -1.27
N SER A 436 -19.23 -13.61 -1.53
CA SER A 436 -20.28 -13.40 -2.55
C SER A 436 -19.93 -13.87 -3.96
N VAL A 437 -18.65 -13.91 -4.29
CA VAL A 437 -18.16 -14.31 -5.62
C VAL A 437 -17.19 -15.48 -5.55
N GLY A 438 -17.17 -16.17 -4.41
CA GLY A 438 -16.33 -17.34 -4.16
C GLY A 438 -14.83 -17.09 -4.21
N LEU A 439 -14.40 -15.84 -4.01
CA LEU A 439 -12.99 -15.44 -4.03
C LEU A 439 -12.42 -15.41 -2.61
N LEU A 440 -11.35 -16.18 -2.41
CA LEU A 440 -10.75 -16.47 -1.11
C LEU A 440 -9.39 -15.82 -0.98
N HIS A 441 -9.15 -15.22 0.19
CA HIS A 441 -7.85 -14.68 0.56
C HIS A 441 -7.31 -15.42 1.78
N VAL A 442 -6.48 -16.42 1.50
CA VAL A 442 -5.83 -17.26 2.51
C VAL A 442 -4.35 -16.91 2.55
N ARG A 443 -3.82 -16.58 3.74
CA ARG A 443 -2.43 -16.11 3.90
C ARG A 443 -1.65 -16.94 4.90
N PRO A 444 -0.98 -18.00 4.42
CA PRO A 444 -0.16 -18.87 5.27
C PRO A 444 1.01 -18.12 5.90
N VAL A 445 1.34 -18.46 7.14
CA VAL A 445 2.47 -17.87 7.89
C VAL A 445 3.73 -18.70 7.65
N VAL A 446 4.68 -18.15 6.89
CA VAL A 446 5.89 -18.87 6.45
C VAL A 446 7.12 -18.00 6.70
N ASP A 447 8.21 -18.63 7.12
CA ASP A 447 9.53 -17.98 7.22
C ASP A 447 10.35 -18.20 5.94
N MET A 448 10.36 -17.18 5.09
CA MET A 448 11.06 -17.19 3.80
C MET A 448 12.60 -17.06 3.92
N LYS A 449 13.15 -16.94 5.13
CA LYS A 449 14.60 -16.96 5.38
C LYS A 449 15.15 -18.37 5.57
N THR A 450 14.28 -19.37 5.70
CA THR A 450 14.67 -20.77 5.95
C THR A 450 14.44 -21.66 4.74
N ALA A 451 15.24 -22.73 4.61
CA ALA A 451 15.06 -23.72 3.54
C ALA A 451 13.69 -24.43 3.62
N ASP A 452 13.30 -24.84 4.84
CA ASP A 452 12.00 -25.47 5.12
C ASP A 452 10.83 -24.56 4.73
N GLY A 453 10.88 -23.27 5.09
CA GLY A 453 9.84 -22.31 4.71
C GLY A 453 9.71 -22.12 3.20
N ILE A 454 10.82 -22.05 2.47
CA ILE A 454 10.82 -21.94 1.00
C ILE A 454 10.25 -23.22 0.36
N GLU A 455 10.59 -24.40 0.89
CA GLU A 455 10.05 -25.67 0.42
C GLU A 455 8.54 -25.75 0.64
N LYS A 456 8.06 -25.45 1.85
CA LYS A 456 6.61 -25.42 2.18
C LYS A 456 5.85 -24.41 1.34
N PHE A 457 6.41 -23.21 1.12
CA PHE A 457 5.86 -22.21 0.20
C PHE A 457 5.62 -22.81 -1.19
N SER A 458 6.60 -23.53 -1.74
CA SER A 458 6.47 -24.15 -3.06
C SER A 458 5.45 -25.29 -3.06
N LEU A 459 5.50 -26.20 -2.09
CA LEU A 459 4.61 -27.36 -2.02
C LEU A 459 3.14 -26.94 -1.87
N ILE A 460 2.86 -26.03 -0.94
CA ILE A 460 1.51 -25.51 -0.70
C ILE A 460 0.98 -24.81 -1.97
N ALA A 461 1.81 -24.03 -2.67
CA ALA A 461 1.39 -23.39 -3.92
C ALA A 461 0.95 -24.39 -5.00
N HIS A 462 1.70 -25.49 -5.15
CA HIS A 462 1.37 -26.54 -6.12
C HIS A 462 0.09 -27.30 -5.74
N GLU A 463 -0.04 -27.69 -4.48
CA GLU A 463 -1.22 -28.41 -3.98
C GLU A 463 -2.49 -27.57 -4.05
N VAL A 464 -2.40 -26.28 -3.69
CA VAL A 464 -3.54 -25.35 -3.83
C VAL A 464 -3.86 -25.14 -5.30
N ALA A 465 -2.86 -25.05 -6.19
CA ALA A 465 -3.13 -24.94 -7.61
C ALA A 465 -3.91 -26.16 -8.13
N ASP A 466 -3.49 -27.38 -7.77
CA ASP A 466 -4.23 -28.60 -8.11
C ASP A 466 -5.66 -28.60 -7.57
N LEU A 467 -5.84 -28.16 -6.32
CA LEU A 467 -7.16 -28.05 -5.71
C LEU A 467 -8.07 -27.07 -6.47
N VAL A 468 -7.56 -25.90 -6.87
CA VAL A 468 -8.34 -24.92 -7.64
C VAL A 468 -8.81 -25.51 -8.98
N LEU A 469 -7.94 -26.21 -9.69
CA LEU A 469 -8.31 -26.85 -10.96
C LEU A 469 -9.40 -27.92 -10.77
N GLU A 470 -9.32 -28.71 -9.69
CA GLU A 470 -10.32 -29.75 -9.39
C GLU A 470 -11.74 -29.19 -9.22
N TYR A 471 -11.86 -28.00 -8.62
CA TYR A 471 -13.13 -27.30 -8.44
C TYR A 471 -13.50 -26.38 -9.63
N GLY A 472 -12.77 -26.44 -10.75
CA GLY A 472 -13.03 -25.60 -11.94
C GLY A 472 -12.85 -24.10 -11.68
N GLY A 473 -12.05 -23.74 -10.67
CA GLY A 473 -11.83 -22.38 -10.21
C GLY A 473 -10.81 -21.60 -11.04
N ALA A 474 -10.40 -20.43 -10.53
CA ALA A 474 -9.33 -19.60 -11.08
C ALA A 474 -8.23 -19.37 -10.04
N LEU A 475 -6.96 -19.46 -10.44
CA LEU A 475 -5.81 -19.18 -9.56
C LEU A 475 -5.69 -17.70 -9.20
N SER A 476 -6.21 -16.81 -10.06
CA SER A 476 -6.34 -15.38 -9.78
C SER A 476 -7.74 -14.88 -10.10
N GLY A 477 -8.41 -14.36 -9.08
CA GLY A 477 -9.70 -13.70 -9.19
C GLY A 477 -9.63 -12.17 -9.30
N GLU A 478 -8.56 -11.52 -8.81
CA GLU A 478 -8.43 -10.05 -8.81
C GLU A 478 -7.00 -9.47 -8.79
N HIS A 479 -5.99 -10.25 -8.40
CA HIS A 479 -4.61 -9.77 -8.21
C HIS A 479 -3.70 -9.88 -9.43
N GLY A 480 -4.16 -10.54 -10.50
CA GLY A 480 -3.33 -10.90 -11.64
C GLY A 480 -2.41 -12.10 -11.35
N ASP A 481 -1.70 -12.52 -12.39
CA ASP A 481 -0.82 -13.67 -12.36
C ASP A 481 0.53 -13.33 -11.72
N GLY A 482 1.18 -12.27 -12.19
CA GLY A 482 2.53 -11.89 -11.82
C GLY A 482 3.54 -13.03 -11.86
N LEU A 483 4.45 -13.06 -10.89
CA LEU A 483 5.45 -14.12 -10.70
C LEU A 483 4.91 -15.27 -9.85
N VAL A 484 3.91 -15.02 -8.99
CA VAL A 484 3.33 -16.04 -8.11
C VAL A 484 2.56 -17.09 -8.93
N ARG A 485 1.74 -16.67 -9.90
CA ARG A 485 0.80 -17.58 -10.58
C ARG A 485 1.20 -17.90 -12.01
N ALA A 486 2.02 -17.06 -12.65
CA ALA A 486 2.49 -17.34 -14.00
C ALA A 486 3.17 -18.71 -14.19
N PRO A 487 3.91 -19.29 -13.21
CA PRO A 487 4.43 -20.65 -13.32
C PRO A 487 3.36 -21.74 -13.53
N PHE A 488 2.10 -21.47 -13.17
CA PHE A 488 0.98 -22.41 -13.29
C PHE A 488 0.10 -22.18 -14.52
N GLN A 489 0.45 -21.26 -15.42
CA GLN A 489 -0.44 -20.86 -16.52
C GLN A 489 -0.67 -21.97 -17.53
N GLU A 490 0.38 -22.72 -17.87
CA GLU A 490 0.23 -23.90 -18.72
C GLU A 490 -0.64 -24.98 -18.04
N LYS A 491 -0.53 -25.13 -16.72
CA LYS A 491 -1.38 -26.06 -15.94
C LYS A 491 -2.85 -25.64 -16.02
N MET A 492 -3.11 -24.36 -15.76
CA MET A 492 -4.43 -23.73 -15.73
C MET A 492 -5.12 -23.76 -17.09
N PHE A 493 -4.47 -23.23 -18.13
CA PHE A 493 -5.08 -23.04 -19.45
C PHE A 493 -4.79 -24.18 -20.42
N GLY A 494 -3.80 -25.03 -20.13
CA GLY A 494 -3.36 -26.11 -21.01
C GLY A 494 -2.36 -25.63 -22.06
N PRO A 495 -1.62 -26.57 -22.68
CA PRO A 495 -0.51 -26.24 -23.59
C PRO A 495 -0.96 -25.45 -24.82
N ILE A 496 -2.17 -25.71 -25.33
CA ILE A 496 -2.70 -25.04 -26.52
C ILE A 496 -2.91 -23.54 -26.27
N LEU A 497 -3.56 -23.19 -25.16
CA LEU A 497 -3.85 -21.80 -24.83
C LEU A 497 -2.63 -21.07 -24.28
N TYR A 498 -1.77 -21.77 -23.54
CA TYR A 498 -0.49 -21.20 -23.11
C TYR A 498 0.38 -20.83 -24.32
N GLU A 499 0.47 -21.69 -25.34
CA GLU A 499 1.15 -21.37 -26.58
C GLU A 499 0.47 -20.21 -27.33
N ALA A 500 -0.86 -20.12 -27.32
CA ALA A 500 -1.57 -18.95 -27.86
C ALA A 500 -1.21 -17.65 -27.10
N PHE A 501 -1.02 -17.72 -25.78
CA PHE A 501 -0.53 -16.58 -25.00
C PHE A 501 0.91 -16.21 -25.36
N CYS A 502 1.79 -17.18 -25.58
CA CYS A 502 3.15 -16.94 -26.08
C CYS A 502 3.12 -16.25 -27.44
N GLN A 503 2.26 -16.70 -28.35
CA GLN A 503 2.08 -16.08 -29.67
C GLN A 503 1.56 -14.65 -29.55
N LEU A 504 0.57 -14.37 -28.68
CA LEU A 504 0.12 -13.01 -28.39
C LEU A 504 1.27 -12.13 -27.92
N LYS A 505 2.01 -12.58 -26.89
CA LYS A 505 3.13 -11.84 -26.34
C LYS A 505 4.17 -11.50 -27.41
N ASN A 506 4.58 -12.49 -28.20
CA ASN A 506 5.57 -12.31 -29.27
C ASN A 506 5.03 -11.43 -30.42
N GLY A 507 3.73 -11.41 -30.65
CA GLY A 507 3.11 -10.57 -31.68
C GLY A 507 3.01 -9.10 -31.28
N PHE A 508 2.69 -8.81 -30.03
CA PHE A 508 2.61 -7.43 -29.51
C PHE A 508 3.98 -6.87 -29.15
N ASP A 509 4.91 -7.73 -28.75
CA ASP A 509 6.26 -7.36 -28.33
C ASP A 509 7.30 -8.36 -28.86
N PRO A 510 7.63 -8.29 -30.16
CA PRO A 510 8.58 -9.22 -30.79
C PRO A 510 9.99 -9.18 -30.19
N ALA A 511 10.36 -8.05 -29.57
CA ALA A 511 11.68 -7.85 -28.97
C ALA A 511 11.75 -8.30 -27.50
N GLY A 512 10.62 -8.65 -26.87
CA GLY A 512 10.54 -8.99 -25.45
C GLY A 512 10.84 -7.80 -24.53
N LEU A 513 10.52 -6.58 -24.96
CA LEU A 513 10.77 -5.33 -24.25
C LEU A 513 9.87 -5.15 -23.02
N LEU A 514 8.59 -5.50 -23.12
CA LEU A 514 7.55 -5.09 -22.18
C LEU A 514 7.29 -6.16 -21.09
N ASN A 515 7.64 -5.82 -19.86
CA ASN A 515 7.47 -6.62 -18.64
C ASN A 515 7.77 -8.13 -18.81
N PRO A 516 8.99 -8.51 -19.21
CA PRO A 516 9.31 -9.91 -19.52
C PRO A 516 9.18 -10.83 -18.30
N GLY A 517 8.82 -12.08 -18.58
CA GLY A 517 8.68 -13.16 -17.59
C GLY A 517 7.41 -13.08 -16.73
N LYS A 518 6.38 -12.36 -17.19
CA LYS A 518 5.05 -12.30 -16.57
C LYS A 518 4.03 -12.88 -17.54
N ILE A 519 3.01 -13.56 -16.99
CA ILE A 519 1.98 -14.33 -17.72
C ILE A 519 2.55 -15.52 -18.52
N VAL A 520 3.57 -15.30 -19.36
CA VAL A 520 4.29 -16.31 -20.14
C VAL A 520 5.78 -16.24 -19.89
N HIS A 521 6.46 -17.36 -20.10
CA HIS A 521 7.92 -17.49 -19.91
C HIS A 521 8.37 -17.06 -18.50
N ALA A 522 7.52 -17.29 -17.51
CA ALA A 522 7.81 -16.93 -16.13
C ALA A 522 8.96 -17.78 -15.57
N PRO A 523 9.81 -17.20 -14.71
CA PRO A 523 10.80 -17.97 -13.98
C PRO A 523 10.10 -18.92 -12.99
N PRO A 524 10.82 -19.90 -12.41
CA PRO A 524 10.27 -20.74 -11.35
C PRO A 524 9.73 -19.92 -10.18
N LEU A 525 8.72 -20.46 -9.49
CA LEU A 525 8.04 -19.81 -8.36
C LEU A 525 8.99 -19.31 -7.27
N THR A 526 10.09 -20.03 -7.01
CA THR A 526 11.07 -19.71 -5.96
C THR A 526 12.22 -18.83 -6.46
N ALA A 527 12.18 -18.35 -7.71
CA ALA A 527 13.17 -17.42 -8.23
C ALA A 527 12.90 -15.99 -7.77
N ASN A 528 13.96 -15.21 -7.54
CA ASN A 528 13.89 -13.78 -7.16
C ASN A 528 13.15 -13.50 -5.85
N LEU A 529 13.14 -14.45 -4.91
CA LEU A 529 12.59 -14.22 -3.57
C LEU A 529 13.34 -13.08 -2.89
N ARG A 530 12.59 -12.22 -2.19
CA ARG A 530 13.13 -11.09 -1.41
C ARG A 530 14.03 -11.56 -0.26
N PHE A 531 13.66 -12.67 0.34
CA PHE A 531 14.38 -13.35 1.40
C PHE A 531 14.77 -14.74 0.91
N GLY A 532 15.90 -15.23 1.38
CA GLY A 532 16.42 -16.55 1.04
C GLY A 532 17.32 -17.06 2.16
N THR A 533 17.83 -18.29 2.02
CA THR A 533 18.70 -18.93 3.04
C THR A 533 19.99 -18.16 3.29
N ASP A 534 20.46 -17.42 2.30
CA ASP A 534 21.68 -16.62 2.36
C ASP A 534 21.43 -15.18 2.83
N TYR A 535 20.16 -14.83 3.10
CA TYR A 535 19.80 -13.50 3.58
C TYR A 535 20.27 -13.32 5.02
N GLN A 536 21.20 -12.40 5.21
CA GLN A 536 21.75 -12.04 6.52
C GLN A 536 21.57 -10.56 6.77
N THR A 537 21.51 -10.19 8.05
CA THR A 537 21.42 -8.80 8.48
C THR A 537 22.50 -8.51 9.51
N ASN A 538 23.08 -7.33 9.40
CA ASN A 538 23.99 -6.78 10.39
C ASN A 538 23.15 -6.20 11.53
N GLU A 539 23.44 -6.64 12.75
CA GLU A 539 22.74 -6.16 13.94
C GLU A 539 23.62 -5.17 14.70
N PRO A 540 23.42 -3.85 14.49
CA PRO A 540 24.17 -2.84 15.23
C PRO A 540 23.76 -2.85 16.70
N LYS A 541 24.70 -2.51 17.60
CA LYS A 541 24.35 -2.23 18.99
C LYS A 541 23.52 -0.94 19.04
N THR A 542 22.26 -1.06 19.41
CA THR A 542 21.31 0.06 19.41
C THR A 542 21.19 0.75 20.76
N ALA A 543 20.83 2.03 20.75
CA ALA A 543 20.48 2.78 21.96
C ALA A 543 19.01 2.56 22.36
N PHE A 544 18.13 2.42 21.38
CA PHE A 544 16.75 1.98 21.61
C PHE A 544 16.63 0.45 21.70
N ASP A 545 15.67 -0.02 22.52
CA ASP A 545 15.39 -1.45 22.71
C ASP A 545 14.45 -2.06 21.65
N PHE A 546 14.99 -2.66 20.60
CA PHE A 546 14.18 -3.32 19.54
C PHE A 546 13.76 -4.75 19.86
N SER A 547 13.86 -5.21 21.12
CA SER A 547 13.50 -6.59 21.49
C SER A 547 12.03 -6.94 21.20
N ASP A 548 11.14 -5.94 21.15
CA ASP A 548 9.75 -6.09 20.73
C ASP A 548 9.58 -6.54 19.27
N PHE A 549 10.59 -6.28 18.43
CA PHE A 549 10.69 -6.77 17.05
C PHE A 549 11.73 -7.89 16.89
N GLY A 550 12.49 -8.19 17.95
CA GLY A 550 13.71 -9.01 17.93
C GLY A 550 14.96 -8.17 17.62
N SER A 551 14.93 -7.34 16.58
CA SER A 551 16.08 -6.53 16.17
C SER A 551 15.72 -5.25 15.41
N MET A 552 16.71 -4.38 15.17
CA MET A 552 16.50 -3.18 14.33
C MET A 552 16.22 -3.57 12.87
N ALA A 553 16.87 -4.63 12.37
CA ALA A 553 16.62 -5.14 11.02
C ALA A 553 15.20 -5.71 10.89
N GLN A 554 14.77 -6.52 11.84
CA GLN A 554 13.41 -7.06 11.86
C GLN A 554 12.34 -5.96 12.00
N ALA A 555 12.64 -4.88 12.73
CA ALA A 555 11.77 -3.71 12.79
C ALA A 555 11.64 -2.97 11.43
N ALA A 556 12.71 -2.91 10.64
CA ALA A 556 12.65 -2.36 9.27
C ALA A 556 11.90 -3.31 8.31
N GLU A 557 12.06 -4.62 8.49
CA GLU A 557 11.40 -5.68 7.72
C GLU A 557 9.90 -5.81 7.98
N GLN A 558 9.41 -5.20 9.07
CA GLN A 558 7.98 -5.12 9.36
C GLN A 558 7.17 -4.40 8.27
N CYS A 559 7.83 -3.64 7.39
CA CYS A 559 7.16 -3.09 6.22
C CYS A 559 6.78 -4.18 5.22
N SER A 560 5.48 -4.44 5.07
CA SER A 560 4.97 -5.43 4.11
C SER A 560 5.02 -5.02 2.63
N GLY A 561 5.40 -3.77 2.33
CA GLY A 561 5.39 -3.26 0.96
C GLY A 561 4.02 -2.80 0.44
N VAL A 562 2.94 -2.91 1.22
CA VAL A 562 1.56 -2.60 0.79
C VAL A 562 1.33 -1.13 0.38
N GLY A 563 2.22 -0.22 0.78
CA GLY A 563 2.21 1.18 0.33
C GLY A 563 1.17 2.07 1.03
N ALA A 564 0.60 1.68 2.17
CA ALA A 564 -0.41 2.48 2.89
C ALA A 564 0.04 3.93 3.20
N CYS A 565 1.35 4.16 3.33
CA CYS A 565 1.96 5.48 3.49
C CYS A 565 1.89 6.40 2.25
N ARG A 566 1.35 5.91 1.13
CA ARG A 566 1.17 6.65 -0.13
C ARG A 566 -0.22 7.28 -0.27
N LYS A 567 -1.12 7.07 0.67
CA LYS A 567 -2.43 7.74 0.69
C LYS A 567 -2.25 9.25 0.88
N THR A 568 -3.18 10.04 0.34
CA THR A 568 -3.05 11.52 0.29
C THR A 568 -4.29 12.27 0.75
N LEU A 569 -5.45 11.64 0.74
CA LEU A 569 -6.71 12.28 1.12
C LEU A 569 -6.99 12.25 2.62
N THR A 570 -6.43 11.29 3.35
CA THR A 570 -6.78 11.02 4.75
C THR A 570 -5.58 10.62 5.60
N GLY A 571 -5.66 10.92 6.89
CA GLY A 571 -4.60 10.65 7.86
C GLY A 571 -3.39 11.58 7.70
N ALA A 572 -2.38 11.37 8.53
CA ALA A 572 -1.13 12.10 8.50
C ALA A 572 0.03 11.27 7.91
N MET A 573 -0.10 9.93 7.79
CA MET A 573 0.97 9.11 7.23
C MET A 573 0.95 9.12 5.69
N CYS A 574 1.96 9.63 4.98
CA CYS A 574 3.23 10.25 5.39
C CYS A 574 3.33 11.68 4.83
N PRO A 575 3.52 12.74 5.63
CA PRO A 575 3.34 14.12 5.14
C PRO A 575 4.35 14.51 4.06
N SER A 576 5.59 14.00 4.17
CA SER A 576 6.62 14.24 3.17
C SER A 576 6.26 13.62 1.83
N TYR A 577 5.70 12.40 1.82
CA TYR A 577 5.20 11.79 0.57
C TYR A 577 3.97 12.54 0.04
N MET A 578 3.03 12.94 0.91
CA MET A 578 1.86 13.72 0.47
C MET A 578 2.27 15.01 -0.25
N ALA A 579 3.34 15.64 0.22
CA ALA A 579 3.88 16.87 -0.37
C ALA A 579 4.70 16.62 -1.66
N THR A 580 5.55 15.59 -1.70
CA THR A 580 6.50 15.40 -2.82
C THR A 580 6.07 14.36 -3.86
N ARG A 581 5.17 13.46 -3.48
CA ARG A 581 4.83 12.22 -4.20
C ARG A 581 6.04 11.33 -4.53
N ASP A 582 7.18 11.53 -3.85
CA ASP A 582 8.43 10.80 -4.07
C ASP A 582 8.49 9.56 -3.16
N GLU A 583 8.77 8.38 -3.72
CA GLU A 583 8.83 7.12 -2.96
C GLU A 583 9.85 7.18 -1.81
N SER A 584 10.96 7.90 -1.97
CA SER A 584 11.97 8.09 -0.92
C SER A 584 11.43 8.84 0.31
N ALA A 585 10.38 9.63 0.12
CA ALA A 585 9.70 10.35 1.19
C ALA A 585 8.60 9.52 1.87
N SER A 586 8.34 8.29 1.42
CA SER A 586 7.34 7.38 1.98
C SER A 586 7.92 6.52 3.10
N THR A 587 7.07 6.00 4.00
CA THR A 587 7.50 5.05 5.04
C THR A 587 8.06 3.77 4.42
N ARG A 588 7.43 3.26 3.34
CA ARG A 588 7.88 2.04 2.66
C ARG A 588 9.25 2.23 2.01
N GLY A 589 9.47 3.35 1.31
CA GLY A 589 10.77 3.67 0.71
C GLY A 589 11.88 3.69 1.77
N ARG A 590 11.65 4.41 2.88
CA ARG A 590 12.62 4.48 3.99
C ARG A 590 12.88 3.12 4.64
N ALA A 591 11.84 2.32 4.86
CA ALA A 591 11.99 0.98 5.42
C ALA A 591 12.76 0.04 4.47
N SER A 592 12.50 0.12 3.17
CA SER A 592 13.23 -0.62 2.13
C SER A 592 14.72 -0.24 2.10
N ALA A 593 15.01 1.06 2.14
CA ALA A 593 16.38 1.57 2.18
C ALA A 593 17.13 1.11 3.44
N LEU A 594 16.49 1.21 4.61
CA LEU A 594 17.06 0.71 5.87
C LEU A 594 17.30 -0.81 5.83
N ARG A 595 16.35 -1.60 5.29
CA ARG A 595 16.52 -3.05 5.14
C ARG A 595 17.74 -3.37 4.26
N GLN A 596 17.89 -2.70 3.13
CA GLN A 596 19.02 -2.89 2.21
C GLN A 596 20.35 -2.51 2.86
N ALA A 597 20.38 -1.42 3.62
CA ALA A 597 21.55 -1.01 4.39
C ALA A 597 21.91 -2.04 5.48
N LEU A 598 20.93 -2.53 6.23
CA LEU A 598 21.14 -3.50 7.31
C LEU A 598 21.52 -4.89 6.78
N SER A 599 20.98 -5.30 5.63
CA SER A 599 21.34 -6.57 4.97
C SER A 599 22.64 -6.54 4.16
N GLY A 600 23.27 -5.36 4.01
CA GLY A 600 24.49 -5.22 3.21
C GLY A 600 24.29 -5.37 1.68
N GLN A 601 23.05 -5.39 1.19
CA GLN A 601 22.75 -5.61 -0.24
C GLN A 601 23.35 -4.56 -1.18
N PHE A 602 23.70 -3.37 -0.67
CA PHE A 602 24.27 -2.28 -1.47
C PHE A 602 25.70 -1.90 -1.12
N GLY A 603 26.36 -2.67 -0.26
CA GLY A 603 27.75 -2.44 0.10
C GLY A 603 28.02 -2.66 1.59
N PRO A 604 29.30 -2.75 1.98
CA PRO A 604 29.71 -2.96 3.35
C PRO A 604 29.44 -1.74 4.26
N GLU A 605 29.21 -0.56 3.69
CA GLU A 605 28.97 0.69 4.44
C GLU A 605 27.69 0.61 5.28
N GLY A 606 26.68 -0.12 4.80
CA GLY A 606 25.42 -0.34 5.49
C GLY A 606 24.74 0.95 5.95
N LEU A 607 24.53 1.11 7.27
CA LEU A 607 23.95 2.34 7.84
C LEU A 607 24.84 3.58 7.70
N ASP A 608 26.10 3.43 7.30
CA ASP A 608 27.02 4.55 7.13
C ASP A 608 26.94 5.20 5.74
N ASP A 609 26.24 4.57 4.79
CA ASP A 609 26.15 5.04 3.42
C ASP A 609 25.54 6.45 3.31
N ASP A 610 26.21 7.33 2.56
CA ASP A 610 25.83 8.73 2.40
C ASP A 610 24.51 8.92 1.63
N GLU A 611 24.12 7.95 0.78
CA GLU A 611 22.84 7.97 0.08
C GLU A 611 21.64 7.82 1.04
N LEU A 612 21.85 7.24 2.24
CA LEU A 612 20.76 6.94 3.18
C LEU A 612 20.29 8.17 3.97
N LEU A 613 21.19 9.11 4.27
CA LEU A 613 20.85 10.29 5.08
C LEU A 613 19.76 11.16 4.42
N PRO A 614 19.83 11.56 3.13
CA PRO A 614 18.78 12.35 2.49
C PRO A 614 17.40 11.68 2.50
N ILE A 615 17.34 10.34 2.40
CA ILE A 615 16.10 9.55 2.40
C ILE A 615 15.39 9.66 3.75
N LEU A 616 16.15 9.58 4.85
CA LEU A 616 15.63 9.64 6.22
C LEU A 616 15.45 11.09 6.70
N ASP A 617 16.20 12.04 6.17
CA ASP A 617 16.19 13.44 6.65
C ASP A 617 14.79 14.08 6.53
N LEU A 618 14.06 13.81 5.45
CA LEU A 618 12.69 14.30 5.23
C LEU A 618 11.62 13.66 6.14
N CYS A 619 11.96 12.66 6.96
CA CYS A 619 11.02 12.10 7.93
C CYS A 619 10.82 13.08 9.11
N LEU A 620 9.58 13.54 9.31
CA LEU A 620 9.23 14.47 10.39
C LEU A 620 9.14 13.81 11.77
N GLU A 621 9.33 12.50 11.86
CA GLU A 621 9.18 11.71 13.09
C GLU A 621 7.83 11.91 13.81
N CYS A 622 6.76 12.23 13.07
CA CYS A 622 5.43 12.47 13.64
C CYS A 622 4.78 11.22 14.25
N LYS A 623 5.39 10.04 14.08
CA LYS A 623 4.86 8.72 14.49
C LYS A 623 3.50 8.36 13.89
N ALA A 624 3.02 9.08 12.87
CA ALA A 624 1.82 8.70 12.12
C ALA A 624 1.98 7.30 11.54
N CYS A 625 3.18 6.91 11.09
CA CYS A 625 3.42 5.54 10.63
C CYS A 625 3.24 4.48 11.72
N LYS A 626 3.55 4.77 12.98
CA LYS A 626 3.33 3.81 14.07
C LYS A 626 1.85 3.55 14.30
N ARG A 627 1.02 4.59 14.15
CA ARG A 627 -0.43 4.54 14.46
C ARG A 627 -1.29 4.16 13.25
N GLU A 628 -0.95 4.66 12.07
CA GLU A 628 -1.76 4.50 10.86
C GLU A 628 -1.24 3.42 9.91
N CYS A 629 0.01 2.96 10.07
CA CYS A 629 0.50 1.85 9.26
C CYS A 629 -0.12 0.56 9.77
N PRO A 630 -0.73 -0.25 8.90
CA PRO A 630 -1.31 -1.52 9.30
C PRO A 630 -0.32 -2.49 9.98
N THR A 631 0.97 -2.40 9.62
CA THR A 631 2.01 -3.28 10.18
C THR A 631 2.78 -2.65 11.35
N GLY A 632 2.43 -1.43 11.77
CA GLY A 632 2.99 -0.81 12.97
C GLY A 632 4.41 -0.24 12.86
N VAL A 633 4.91 0.04 11.63
CA VAL A 633 6.28 0.54 11.41
C VAL A 633 6.54 1.85 12.17
N ASP A 634 7.51 1.84 13.09
CA ASP A 634 7.96 3.04 13.83
C ASP A 634 9.18 3.69 13.15
N MET A 635 8.95 4.36 12.03
CA MET A 635 10.00 5.06 11.28
C MET A 635 10.66 6.20 12.08
N ALA A 636 9.96 6.76 13.08
CA ALA A 636 10.55 7.76 13.95
C ALA A 636 11.67 7.14 14.79
N ARG A 637 11.40 5.99 15.43
CA ARG A 637 12.38 5.23 16.21
C ARG A 637 13.58 4.81 15.34
N LEU A 638 13.30 4.24 14.16
CA LEU A 638 14.34 3.81 13.21
C LEU A 638 15.23 4.97 12.75
N LYS A 639 14.65 6.13 12.41
CA LYS A 639 15.41 7.32 12.03
C LYS A 639 16.29 7.83 13.17
N SER A 640 15.73 7.96 14.36
CA SER A 640 16.49 8.50 15.50
C SER A 640 17.66 7.58 15.86
N GLU A 641 17.46 6.25 15.78
CA GLU A 641 18.54 5.27 15.93
C GLU A 641 19.59 5.38 14.81
N PHE A 642 19.17 5.49 13.54
CA PHE A 642 20.09 5.72 12.42
C PHE A 642 20.97 6.96 12.64
N LEU A 643 20.36 8.10 13.03
CA LEU A 643 21.11 9.33 13.32
C LEU A 643 22.08 9.15 14.47
N HIS A 644 21.68 8.40 15.51
CA HIS A 644 22.56 8.06 16.63
C HIS A 644 23.79 7.29 16.16
N GLN A 645 23.59 6.20 15.41
CA GLN A 645 24.68 5.40 14.86
C GLN A 645 25.63 6.25 14.00
N ARG A 646 25.07 7.13 13.16
CA ARG A 646 25.85 8.03 12.32
C ARG A 646 26.65 9.05 13.13
N HIS A 647 26.07 9.60 14.21
CA HIS A 647 26.78 10.51 15.11
C HIS A 647 27.91 9.86 15.89
N GLN A 648 27.80 8.56 16.23
CA GLN A 648 28.90 7.84 16.86
C GLN A 648 30.12 7.70 15.95
N ARG A 649 29.91 7.64 14.63
CA ARG A 649 30.99 7.49 13.63
C ARG A 649 31.56 8.82 13.15
N HIS A 650 30.68 9.75 12.78
CA HIS A 650 31.05 11.02 12.14
C HIS A 650 31.06 12.22 13.09
N GLY A 651 30.62 12.02 14.34
CA GLY A 651 30.37 13.10 15.28
C GLY A 651 29.05 13.83 15.02
N THR A 652 28.67 14.69 15.98
CA THR A 652 27.44 15.48 15.89
C THR A 652 27.71 16.84 15.25
N THR A 653 26.91 17.20 14.24
CA THR A 653 26.98 18.49 13.56
C THR A 653 26.63 19.66 14.49
N LEU A 654 27.11 20.87 14.18
CA LEU A 654 26.79 22.07 14.96
C LEU A 654 25.29 22.36 14.98
N SER A 655 24.62 22.23 13.83
CA SER A 655 23.17 22.41 13.71
C SER A 655 22.41 21.42 14.61
N ALA A 656 22.76 20.13 14.58
CA ALA A 656 22.15 19.13 15.46
C ALA A 656 22.39 19.46 16.95
N LYS A 657 23.62 19.86 17.33
CA LYS A 657 23.94 20.25 18.72
C LYS A 657 23.10 21.44 19.21
N LEU A 658 22.87 22.44 18.36
CA LEU A 658 22.09 23.63 18.69
C LEU A 658 20.60 23.33 18.79
N LEU A 659 20.03 22.68 17.77
CA LEU A 659 18.60 22.37 17.70
C LEU A 659 18.18 21.37 18.78
N ALA A 660 19.04 20.40 19.10
CA ALA A 660 18.75 19.40 20.13
C ALA A 660 18.70 20.00 21.55
N ARG A 661 19.36 21.14 21.78
CA ARG A 661 19.41 21.86 23.06
C ARG A 661 18.69 23.21 22.98
N ILE A 662 17.62 23.23 22.21
CA ILE A 662 16.75 24.41 22.02
C ILE A 662 16.20 24.91 23.35
N ASP A 663 16.07 24.07 24.38
CA ASP A 663 15.66 24.49 25.73
C ASP A 663 16.63 25.52 26.35
N ARG A 664 17.94 25.35 26.12
CA ARG A 664 18.98 26.26 26.63
C ARG A 664 19.03 27.56 25.83
N SER A 665 18.98 27.48 24.51
CA SER A 665 19.00 28.68 23.66
C SER A 665 17.70 29.47 23.77
N ALA A 666 16.55 28.82 23.92
CA ALA A 666 15.27 29.48 24.12
C ALA A 666 15.20 30.25 25.45
N ALA A 667 15.82 29.74 26.52
CA ALA A 667 15.92 30.48 27.78
C ALA A 667 16.63 31.84 27.61
N TRP A 668 17.68 31.90 26.81
CA TRP A 668 18.38 33.15 26.48
C TRP A 668 17.62 33.99 25.45
N GLY A 669 17.09 33.35 24.42
CA GLY A 669 16.28 33.98 23.37
C GLY A 669 15.08 34.73 23.96
N GLN A 670 14.39 34.11 24.92
CA GLN A 670 13.27 34.68 25.67
C GLN A 670 13.68 35.89 26.52
N ARG A 671 14.80 35.80 27.27
CA ARG A 671 15.30 36.93 28.10
C ARG A 671 15.58 38.19 27.28
N LEU A 672 15.94 38.02 26.01
CA LEU A 672 16.22 39.10 25.07
C LEU A 672 15.15 39.19 23.97
N ALA A 673 13.93 38.69 24.20
CA ALA A 673 12.92 38.44 23.16
C ALA A 673 12.74 39.57 22.12
N PRO A 674 12.60 40.87 22.49
CA PRO A 674 12.46 41.93 21.49
C PRO A 674 13.62 41.98 20.49
N LEU A 675 14.86 41.82 20.98
CA LEU A 675 16.06 41.80 20.16
C LEU A 675 16.19 40.46 19.40
N SER A 676 15.98 39.34 20.09
CA SER A 676 16.06 38.00 19.50
C SER A 676 15.10 37.83 18.33
N ASN A 677 13.84 38.30 18.47
CA ASN A 677 12.82 38.24 17.44
C ASN A 677 13.17 39.16 16.26
N TRP A 678 13.61 40.39 16.54
CA TRP A 678 14.06 41.32 15.49
C TRP A 678 15.23 40.76 14.67
N ILE A 679 16.21 40.14 15.33
CA ILE A 679 17.33 39.47 14.65
C ILE A 679 16.80 38.28 13.83
N ALA A 680 15.98 37.42 14.41
CA ALA A 680 15.43 36.22 13.75
C ALA A 680 14.58 36.55 12.51
N ASP A 681 13.94 37.72 12.49
CA ASP A 681 13.16 38.20 11.34
C ASP A 681 13.98 38.90 10.25
N SER A 682 15.23 39.25 10.54
CA SER A 682 16.09 39.90 9.54
C SER A 682 16.47 38.95 8.40
N SER A 683 16.44 39.44 7.16
CA SER A 683 16.84 38.69 5.97
C SER A 683 18.29 38.20 6.05
N ALA A 684 19.17 39.01 6.63
CA ALA A 684 20.57 38.65 6.86
C ALA A 684 20.68 37.45 7.81
N ALA A 685 20.02 37.47 8.97
CA ALA A 685 20.06 36.34 9.89
C ALA A 685 19.45 35.07 9.29
N ARG A 686 18.34 35.18 8.54
CA ARG A 686 17.74 34.04 7.85
C ARG A 686 18.68 33.45 6.79
N PHE A 687 19.40 34.31 6.05
CA PHE A 687 20.46 33.87 5.13
C PHE A 687 21.59 33.14 5.87
N PHE A 688 22.13 33.72 6.95
CA PHE A 688 23.17 33.08 7.76
C PHE A 688 22.68 31.75 8.37
N ASN A 689 21.45 31.69 8.89
CA ASN A 689 20.88 30.46 9.42
C ASN A 689 20.75 29.37 8.36
N GLU A 690 20.39 29.70 7.13
CA GLU A 690 20.33 28.73 6.03
C GLU A 690 21.73 28.19 5.71
N GLN A 691 22.72 29.08 5.56
CA GLN A 691 24.09 28.68 5.19
C GLN A 691 24.81 27.88 6.28
N PHE A 692 24.59 28.21 7.56
CA PHE A 692 25.35 27.64 8.68
C PHE A 692 24.58 26.60 9.50
N LEU A 693 23.25 26.73 9.61
CA LEU A 693 22.40 25.85 10.42
C LEU A 693 21.47 24.97 9.57
N GLY A 694 21.38 25.20 8.26
CA GLY A 694 20.51 24.45 7.36
C GLY A 694 19.01 24.77 7.55
N LEU A 695 18.68 25.93 8.12
CA LEU A 695 17.29 26.37 8.27
C LEU A 695 16.87 27.19 7.06
N ASP A 696 15.96 26.66 6.24
CA ASP A 696 15.48 27.31 5.02
C ASP A 696 15.00 28.74 5.29
N ARG A 697 15.54 29.72 4.56
CA ARG A 697 15.29 31.15 4.80
C ARG A 697 13.83 31.57 4.62
N ARG A 698 13.02 30.75 3.92
CA ARG A 698 11.59 30.98 3.68
C ARG A 698 10.74 30.61 4.90
N ARG A 699 11.30 29.85 5.86
CA ARG A 699 10.58 29.46 7.06
C ARG A 699 10.60 30.57 8.10
N PRO A 700 9.43 31.04 8.58
CA PRO A 700 9.39 31.89 9.75
C PRO A 700 9.85 31.08 10.97
N LEU A 701 10.75 31.67 11.77
CA LEU A 701 11.19 31.06 13.01
C LEU A 701 10.15 31.30 14.11
N PRO A 702 9.97 30.37 15.07
CA PRO A 702 9.11 30.59 16.21
C PRO A 702 9.49 31.85 16.98
N THR A 703 8.49 32.66 17.36
CA THR A 703 8.69 33.93 18.07
C THR A 703 8.86 33.68 19.56
N PHE A 704 9.91 34.22 20.17
CA PHE A 704 10.10 34.16 21.62
C PHE A 704 9.09 35.07 22.34
N ALA A 705 8.44 34.54 23.37
CA ALA A 705 7.54 35.30 24.22
C ALA A 705 8.31 36.31 25.10
N ARG A 706 7.69 37.44 25.43
CA ARG A 706 8.31 38.43 26.33
C ARG A 706 8.39 37.97 27.79
N ARG A 707 7.54 37.02 28.17
CA ARG A 707 7.49 36.43 29.52
C ARG A 707 7.42 34.92 29.37
N SER A 708 8.07 34.20 30.28
CA SER A 708 7.96 32.74 30.33
C SER A 708 6.86 32.30 31.30
N PHE A 709 6.15 31.23 30.95
CA PHE A 709 5.08 30.69 31.77
C PHE A 709 5.56 30.35 33.20
N LEU A 710 6.68 29.63 33.30
CA LEU A 710 7.23 29.18 34.58
C LEU A 710 7.69 30.32 35.50
N ASN A 711 7.99 31.51 34.97
CA ASN A 711 8.34 32.67 35.78
C ASN A 711 7.10 33.47 36.20
N GLU A 712 6.10 33.54 35.33
CA GLU A 712 4.85 34.24 35.64
C GLU A 712 4.01 33.48 36.68
N TRP A 713 4.03 32.15 36.62
CA TRP A 713 3.24 31.28 37.50
C TRP A 713 4.03 30.72 38.70
N SER A 714 5.28 31.16 38.90
CA SER A 714 6.15 30.62 39.96
C SER A 714 5.67 30.88 41.39
N LYS A 715 4.65 31.74 41.58
CA LYS A 715 4.06 32.05 42.90
C LYS A 715 2.94 31.07 43.29
N THR A 716 2.55 30.18 42.39
CA THR A 716 1.48 29.19 42.57
C THR A 716 2.10 27.84 42.94
N THR A 717 2.54 27.68 44.19
CA THR A 717 3.40 26.54 44.62
C THR A 717 2.81 25.67 45.72
N THR A 718 1.54 25.81 46.06
CA THR A 718 0.88 24.87 46.98
C THR A 718 0.61 23.55 46.26
N ALA A 719 0.62 22.44 47.01
CA ALA A 719 0.15 21.16 46.48
C ALA A 719 -1.26 21.36 45.89
N GLY A 720 -1.44 20.94 44.64
CA GLY A 720 -2.67 21.17 43.89
C GLY A 720 -3.23 19.87 43.32
N ASP A 721 -4.51 19.90 42.98
CA ASP A 721 -5.25 18.78 42.39
C ASP A 721 -4.70 18.38 41.01
N VAL A 722 -4.06 19.30 40.27
CA VAL A 722 -3.45 19.06 38.95
C VAL A 722 -2.10 19.74 38.83
N ALA A 723 -1.11 19.06 38.24
CA ALA A 723 0.21 19.60 37.94
C ALA A 723 0.36 19.96 36.46
N LEU A 724 0.69 21.21 36.13
CA LEU A 724 0.93 21.64 34.75
C LEU A 724 2.39 21.45 34.35
N PHE A 725 2.62 20.70 33.27
CA PHE A 725 3.94 20.53 32.66
C PHE A 725 4.18 21.59 31.59
N ALA A 726 5.22 22.42 31.78
CA ALA A 726 5.64 23.41 30.80
C ALA A 726 6.88 22.91 30.05
N ASP A 727 6.71 22.50 28.79
CA ASP A 727 7.83 22.17 27.92
C ASP A 727 8.56 23.41 27.38
N THR A 728 9.51 23.19 26.48
CA THR A 728 10.27 24.29 25.87
C THR A 728 9.38 25.27 25.10
N PHE A 729 8.38 24.78 24.38
CA PHE A 729 7.54 25.59 23.50
C PHE A 729 6.49 26.37 24.29
N SER A 730 5.71 25.67 25.12
CA SER A 730 4.74 26.24 26.04
C SER A 730 5.36 27.14 27.11
N ASN A 731 6.66 27.03 27.41
CA ASN A 731 7.29 27.96 28.35
C ASN A 731 7.86 29.22 27.69
N TYR A 732 8.53 29.11 26.53
CA TYR A 732 9.32 30.21 25.95
C TYR A 732 8.72 30.85 24.69
N PHE A 733 7.81 30.18 24.00
CA PHE A 733 7.25 30.63 22.72
C PHE A 733 5.75 30.91 22.83
N GLU A 734 4.98 29.98 23.39
CA GLU A 734 3.50 30.04 23.49
C GLU A 734 2.99 29.86 24.93
N PRO A 735 3.40 30.73 25.88
CA PRO A 735 2.98 30.63 27.29
C PRO A 735 1.47 30.81 27.52
N ASP A 736 0.78 31.45 26.59
CA ASP A 736 -0.65 31.75 26.73
C ASP A 736 -1.52 30.49 26.68
N HIS A 737 -1.11 29.45 25.94
CA HIS A 737 -1.82 28.17 25.87
C HIS A 737 -1.87 27.49 27.24
N LEU A 738 -0.72 27.41 27.93
CA LEU A 738 -0.64 26.81 29.25
C LEU A 738 -1.30 27.68 30.33
N ALA A 739 -1.22 29.00 30.19
CA ALA A 739 -1.95 29.93 31.06
C ALA A 739 -3.48 29.82 30.88
N ALA A 740 -3.97 29.57 29.66
CA ALA A 740 -5.39 29.31 29.41
C ALA A 740 -5.84 27.99 30.06
N ALA A 741 -5.06 26.91 29.93
CA ALA A 741 -5.33 25.65 30.60
C ALA A 741 -5.35 25.80 32.13
N ALA A 742 -4.40 26.54 32.70
CA ALA A 742 -4.37 26.85 34.13
C ALA A 742 -5.64 27.58 34.60
N ARG A 743 -6.04 28.65 33.88
CA ARG A 743 -7.26 29.42 34.19
C ARG A 743 -8.52 28.56 34.06
N LEU A 744 -8.58 27.67 33.07
CA LEU A 744 -9.70 26.75 32.89
C LEU A 744 -9.81 25.78 34.07
N ALA A 745 -8.71 25.13 34.45
CA ALA A 745 -8.69 24.23 35.60
C ALA A 745 -9.11 24.93 36.90
N GLN A 746 -8.63 26.15 37.14
CA GLN A 746 -9.04 26.97 38.30
C GLN A 746 -10.53 27.32 38.27
N ARG A 747 -11.10 27.65 37.11
CA ARG A 747 -12.54 27.93 36.95
C ARG A 747 -13.41 26.69 37.16
N LEU A 748 -12.87 25.51 36.88
CA LEU A 748 -13.51 24.22 37.17
C LEU A 748 -13.35 23.79 38.64
N GLY A 749 -12.72 24.61 39.48
CA GLY A 749 -12.57 24.37 40.92
C GLY A 749 -11.30 23.61 41.31
N ALA A 750 -10.40 23.30 40.37
CA ALA A 750 -9.16 22.58 40.67
C ALA A 750 -8.03 23.54 41.11
N GLN A 751 -7.27 23.14 42.12
CA GLN A 751 -6.03 23.80 42.50
C GLN A 751 -4.91 23.40 41.54
N VAL A 752 -4.30 24.39 40.91
CA VAL A 752 -3.24 24.18 39.91
C VAL A 752 -1.88 24.37 40.56
N GLN A 753 -1.01 23.36 40.45
CA GLN A 753 0.40 23.46 40.80
C GLN A 753 1.28 23.36 39.54
N LEU A 754 2.51 23.87 39.62
CA LEU A 754 3.50 23.70 38.56
C LEU A 754 4.25 22.38 38.71
N ALA A 755 4.44 21.65 37.62
CA ALA A 755 5.39 20.55 37.58
C ALA A 755 6.83 21.08 37.74
N PRO A 756 7.77 20.26 38.21
CA PRO A 756 9.20 20.60 38.25
C PRO A 756 9.71 21.11 36.90
N ARG A 757 10.69 22.03 36.96
CA ARG A 757 11.28 22.68 35.78
C ARG A 757 12.21 21.72 35.03
N VAL A 758 11.61 20.82 34.25
CA VAL A 758 12.30 19.87 33.37
C VAL A 758 11.79 20.01 31.94
N CYS A 759 12.55 19.49 30.96
CA CYS A 759 12.17 19.50 29.55
C CYS A 759 11.97 18.06 29.07
N CYS A 760 11.02 17.86 28.15
CA CYS A 760 10.66 16.56 27.59
C CYS A 760 11.81 15.85 26.85
N GLY A 761 12.87 16.58 26.45
CA GLY A 761 14.01 15.99 25.73
C GLY A 761 13.73 15.59 24.29
N ARG A 762 12.53 15.85 23.76
CA ARG A 762 12.12 15.47 22.40
C ARG A 762 13.08 15.91 21.29
N PRO A 763 13.68 17.13 21.31
CA PRO A 763 14.66 17.55 20.31
C PRO A 763 15.97 16.73 20.32
N LEU A 764 16.36 16.16 21.47
CA LEU A 764 17.53 15.27 21.54
C LEU A 764 17.25 13.98 20.76
N ILE A 765 16.05 13.41 20.91
CA ILE A 765 15.61 12.22 20.18
C ILE A 765 15.58 12.51 18.67
N SER A 766 14.96 13.62 18.25
CA SER A 766 14.80 13.92 16.81
C SER A 766 16.08 14.29 16.08
N LYS A 767 17.15 14.54 16.82
CA LYS A 767 18.49 14.76 16.29
C LYS A 767 19.45 13.59 16.58
N GLY A 768 18.96 12.46 17.09
CA GLY A 768 19.77 11.26 17.31
C GLY A 768 20.77 11.34 18.48
N LEU A 769 20.65 12.33 19.38
CA LEU A 769 21.48 12.39 20.60
C LEU A 769 20.87 11.53 21.71
N LEU A 770 20.76 10.22 21.46
CA LEU A 770 19.99 9.29 22.29
C LEU A 770 20.56 9.08 23.69
N ASP A 771 21.88 9.12 23.88
CA ASP A 771 22.49 9.01 25.22
C ASP A 771 22.09 10.18 26.13
N GLU A 772 22.16 11.41 25.61
CA GLU A 772 21.72 12.61 26.35
C GLU A 772 20.20 12.63 26.51
N ALA A 773 19.45 12.12 25.52
CA ALA A 773 18.01 11.95 25.62
C ALA A 773 17.64 10.99 26.77
N ALA A 774 18.35 9.86 26.92
CA ALA A 774 18.13 8.90 27.99
C ALA A 774 18.39 9.52 29.37
N GLN A 775 19.52 10.24 29.53
CA GLN A 775 19.81 10.98 30.77
C GLN A 775 18.74 12.03 31.10
N LYS A 776 18.27 12.76 30.08
CA LYS A 776 17.20 13.75 30.24
C LYS A 776 15.88 13.09 30.61
N ALA A 777 15.55 11.96 29.99
CA ALA A 777 14.35 11.20 30.29
C ALA A 777 14.38 10.68 31.74
N GLU A 778 15.50 10.13 32.20
CA GLU A 778 15.65 9.68 33.59
C GLU A 778 15.48 10.85 34.58
N ALA A 779 16.11 12.00 34.31
CA ALA A 779 15.97 13.19 35.14
C ALA A 779 14.52 13.72 35.16
N THR A 780 13.85 13.74 34.02
CA THR A 780 12.44 14.15 33.91
C THR A 780 11.53 13.18 34.67
N THR A 781 11.69 11.86 34.48
CA THR A 781 10.92 10.85 35.20
C THR A 781 11.14 10.96 36.71
N ARG A 782 12.38 11.09 37.17
CA ARG A 782 12.69 11.25 38.60
C ARG A 782 12.07 12.50 39.20
N ALA A 783 12.01 13.60 38.43
CA ALA A 783 11.38 14.83 38.87
C ALA A 783 9.85 14.71 38.95
N LEU A 784 9.22 14.00 37.99
CA LEU A 784 7.77 13.84 37.92
C LEU A 784 7.23 12.69 38.79
N ALA A 785 8.05 11.69 39.11
CA ALA A 785 7.64 10.50 39.86
C ALA A 785 6.91 10.82 41.19
N PRO A 786 7.38 11.76 42.03
CA PRO A 786 6.66 12.09 43.26
C PRO A 786 5.23 12.61 43.03
N LEU A 787 4.95 13.29 41.91
CA LEU A 787 3.60 13.75 41.57
C LEU A 787 2.72 12.56 41.14
N ALA A 788 3.25 11.69 40.29
CA ALA A 788 2.55 10.52 39.80
C ALA A 788 2.24 9.51 40.93
N GLU A 789 3.19 9.27 41.84
CA GLU A 789 3.02 8.40 43.01
C GLU A 789 1.93 8.87 43.97
N ARG A 790 1.69 10.19 44.05
CA ARG A 790 0.57 10.78 44.81
C ARG A 790 -0.77 10.73 44.07
N GLY A 791 -0.80 10.21 42.85
CA GLY A 791 -1.98 10.22 41.99
C GLY A 791 -2.35 11.60 41.46
N THR A 792 -1.45 12.59 41.52
CA THR A 792 -1.70 13.92 40.94
C THR A 792 -1.63 13.82 39.41
N PRO A 793 -2.71 14.15 38.67
CA PRO A 793 -2.67 14.23 37.22
C PRO A 793 -1.64 15.26 36.75
N ILE A 794 -0.76 14.84 35.84
CA ILE A 794 0.22 15.70 35.19
C ILE A 794 -0.33 16.08 33.81
N LEU A 795 -0.76 17.34 33.66
CA LEU A 795 -1.35 17.84 32.43
C LEU A 795 -0.25 18.37 31.51
N PHE A 796 -0.27 17.90 30.26
CA PHE A 796 0.54 18.41 29.17
C PHE A 796 -0.37 19.07 28.13
N CYS A 797 0.03 20.23 27.61
CA CYS A 797 -0.71 20.95 26.57
C CYS A 797 0.14 21.00 25.31
N GLU A 798 -0.25 20.25 24.28
CA GLU A 798 0.33 20.39 22.94
C GLU A 798 -0.42 21.49 22.17
N PRO A 799 0.29 22.35 21.42
CA PRO A 799 -0.37 23.21 20.44
C PRO A 799 -0.99 22.33 19.35
N SER A 800 -2.28 22.51 19.09
CA SER A 800 -3.04 21.82 18.03
C SER A 800 -2.82 22.44 16.67
#